data_AF-A0A0A1E4U8-F1
#
_entry.id   AF-A0A0A1E4U8-F1
#
_cell.length_a   1.000
_cell.length_b   1.000
_cell.length_c   1.000
_cell.angle_alpha   90.00
_cell.angle_beta   90.00
_cell.angle_gamma   90.00
#
_symmetry.space_group_name_H-M   'P 1'
#
loop_
_entity.id
_entity.type
_entity.pdbx_description
1 polymer ?
#
loop_
_entity_poly.entity_id
_entity_poly.type
_entity_poly.pdbx_seq_one_letter_code
_entity_poly.pdbx_strand_id
1 'polypeptide(L)'
;RKPPLEKGSTINVSGKEKGGRAIVWGDIALINGNINAQGSDIAETGGFVETSGHDLSIGDDATVYAKEWLLDPENVNIVEGTEISDDLVVRGDSIEKNNEHTKQSIKSGSIQKALESGATVNISADNKINVTTDISLGGGTLILNTKNNRGGVEINGNLTAVKKTNLSIHSGSRIDIHNNISLMGGRLNITSTGGAIAFEGRNNNNRGMRYIEGEGNITITANGQNFKFNNVSLNGTGSGLNFIANVNNFTHKFDGEINISGNVNISQRTSQSAAFWETSFDSYWNVSTLTLAKNATFNFTKFVAGNRSGKTTRNRSSAGVIFNGLNGNMTFNIGANAHANFTLKPNENTNNSKPLPIQFNANITATGKGSVFFDIYANHSARSTELNMTSINISEGVNFSINSHTRGNDAFKISKDLTINATNSQFNLEQTLDSFNGNDFPRNAINSTHNITILGGNVTLGGRDSSSSITGTINIANGANVTLQAKNGNGANKKLTLGNVLVEGKLNLTGASADINGDLTISSSATFNGNTNDNLNITGTFTNNGTAEINITQGAVNLGNVTNDGKLNITTHAKSGQKSIIRGDIINKKGNLNITDNNSNAEIEIGGNISQKKGNLTISSDKINIANPIKIQKGIDEKTSSSGDTNVANLTIKTKELKLAGDLDISNFDKAEIVAKGEGDLVIGNSSDNGSADAKKVTFSNVKDSKISAEGHGVKLNSNVETSSGDSSTENGSDGNNIGLTISAKDVTVNSNITSHKTVNISASEGGITTKAGTTINATTGSVEVTAKTGDISGTISGKTVSVTASSGSLTVGGDAKINATEGAATLTATKGTLTTVKGSNIDANKGTLVINAKDATLNGDASGDRTEVNAVNASGSGYRGCG
;
A
#
# COMPACT_ATOMS: atom_id res chain seq x y z
N ARG A 1 -64.73 27.33 19.04
CA ARG A 1 -65.95 27.35 18.20
C ARG A 1 -66.23 28.78 17.80
N LYS A 2 -66.06 29.13 16.52
CA LYS A 2 -66.66 30.36 15.96
C LYS A 2 -68.16 30.10 15.77
N PRO A 3 -69.02 31.13 15.83
CA PRO A 3 -70.47 30.93 15.72
C PRO A 3 -70.83 30.34 14.34
N PRO A 4 -71.83 29.43 14.27
CA PRO A 4 -72.35 28.91 12.99
C PRO A 4 -73.01 30.03 12.18
N LEU A 5 -73.07 29.89 10.85
CA LEU A 5 -73.96 30.75 10.07
C LEU A 5 -75.39 30.32 10.38
N GLU A 6 -76.10 31.11 11.19
CA GLU A 6 -77.41 30.75 11.71
C GLU A 6 -78.48 30.67 10.61
N LYS A 7 -79.50 29.84 10.86
CA LYS A 7 -80.62 29.63 9.95
C LYS A 7 -81.29 30.97 9.59
N GLY A 8 -81.44 31.24 8.29
CA GLY A 8 -82.00 32.49 7.77
C GLY A 8 -81.00 33.64 7.56
N SER A 9 -79.74 33.49 7.98
CA SER A 9 -78.68 34.48 7.68
C SER A 9 -78.22 34.36 6.23
N THR A 10 -77.84 35.48 5.60
CA THR A 10 -77.25 35.47 4.24
C THR A 10 -75.94 36.24 4.20
N ILE A 11 -74.85 35.59 3.76
CA ILE A 11 -73.59 36.25 3.41
C ILE A 11 -73.58 36.43 1.89
N ASN A 12 -73.65 37.67 1.42
CA ASN A 12 -73.55 37.97 -0.01
C ASN A 12 -72.24 38.69 -0.31
N VAL A 13 -71.34 38.00 -1.00
CA VAL A 13 -70.05 38.53 -1.48
C VAL A 13 -70.05 38.65 -3.01
N SER A 14 -71.21 38.65 -3.66
CA SER A 14 -71.34 38.75 -5.12
C SER A 14 -70.76 40.07 -5.65
N GLY A 15 -70.17 40.04 -6.85
CA GLY A 15 -69.45 41.17 -7.44
C GLY A 15 -69.71 41.28 -8.95
N LYS A 16 -69.65 42.49 -9.51
CA LYS A 16 -70.18 42.77 -10.86
C LYS A 16 -69.52 41.96 -12.00
N GLU A 17 -68.21 41.73 -11.95
CA GLU A 17 -67.45 41.14 -13.07
C GLU A 17 -66.93 39.70 -12.85
N LYS A 18 -66.55 39.32 -11.61
CA LYS A 18 -65.91 38.01 -11.32
C LYS A 18 -66.55 37.23 -10.16
N GLY A 19 -67.69 37.71 -9.67
CA GLY A 19 -68.19 37.40 -8.32
C GLY A 19 -67.21 37.75 -7.22
N GLY A 20 -67.55 37.44 -5.98
CA GLY A 20 -66.58 37.55 -4.87
C GLY A 20 -66.32 36.23 -4.18
N ARG A 21 -65.50 36.30 -3.14
CA ARG A 21 -64.93 35.14 -2.45
C ARG A 21 -65.42 35.10 -1.01
N ALA A 22 -66.11 34.04 -0.64
CA ALA A 22 -66.50 33.79 0.75
C ALA A 22 -65.57 32.71 1.30
N ILE A 23 -64.86 33.03 2.39
CA ILE A 23 -64.02 32.05 3.10
C ILE A 23 -64.65 31.80 4.47
N VAL A 24 -65.12 30.58 4.69
CA VAL A 24 -65.61 30.13 6.00
C VAL A 24 -64.51 29.30 6.66
N TRP A 25 -63.99 29.77 7.79
CA TRP A 25 -62.82 29.17 8.45
C TRP A 25 -63.09 28.69 9.88
N GLY A 26 -62.95 27.38 10.09
CA GLY A 26 -62.96 26.67 11.38
C GLY A 26 -62.93 25.15 11.19
N ASP A 27 -62.49 24.38 12.19
CA ASP A 27 -62.32 22.90 12.11
C ASP A 27 -63.59 22.16 11.66
N ILE A 28 -64.77 22.68 12.05
CA ILE A 28 -66.09 22.28 11.57
C ILE A 28 -66.78 23.55 11.05
N ALA A 29 -67.18 23.54 9.78
CA ALA A 29 -67.94 24.62 9.17
C ALA A 29 -69.42 24.22 9.11
N LEU A 30 -70.23 24.76 10.02
CA LEU A 30 -71.68 24.57 10.03
C LEU A 30 -72.36 25.76 9.35
N ILE A 31 -72.99 25.51 8.20
CA ILE A 31 -73.67 26.51 7.38
C ILE A 31 -75.17 26.16 7.37
N ASN A 32 -75.96 26.86 8.20
CA ASN A 32 -77.41 26.73 8.21
C ASN A 32 -78.12 27.91 7.52
N GLY A 33 -77.37 28.95 7.13
CA GLY A 33 -77.83 30.09 6.31
C GLY A 33 -77.27 30.06 4.87
N ASN A 34 -77.58 31.08 4.07
CA ASN A 34 -77.21 31.14 2.64
C ASN A 34 -75.89 31.88 2.40
N ILE A 35 -75.09 31.42 1.43
CA ILE A 35 -73.90 32.14 0.94
C ILE A 35 -74.04 32.36 -0.56
N ASN A 36 -74.01 33.64 -0.97
CA ASN A 36 -74.10 34.06 -2.37
C ASN A 36 -72.77 34.67 -2.80
N ALA A 37 -72.09 34.00 -3.73
CA ALA A 37 -70.82 34.44 -4.30
C ALA A 37 -70.95 34.35 -5.83
N GLN A 38 -71.74 35.23 -6.44
CA GLN A 38 -72.04 35.20 -7.88
C GLN A 38 -71.59 36.48 -8.61
N GLY A 39 -71.37 36.38 -9.92
CA GLY A 39 -71.22 37.51 -10.83
C GLY A 39 -72.58 38.05 -11.29
N SER A 40 -72.79 39.37 -11.38
CA SER A 40 -74.09 39.91 -11.83
C SER A 40 -74.28 39.89 -13.35
N ASP A 41 -73.20 40.00 -14.13
CA ASP A 41 -73.27 40.23 -15.58
C ASP A 41 -73.10 38.96 -16.42
N ILE A 42 -72.74 37.83 -15.79
CA ILE A 42 -72.74 36.49 -16.42
C ILE A 42 -73.39 35.55 -15.41
N ALA A 43 -74.63 35.14 -15.67
CA ALA A 43 -75.47 34.38 -14.73
C ALA A 43 -74.89 33.02 -14.29
N GLU A 44 -73.73 32.59 -14.82
CA GLU A 44 -73.14 31.27 -14.56
C GLU A 44 -71.60 31.26 -14.37
N THR A 45 -70.90 32.41 -14.34
CA THR A 45 -69.43 32.38 -14.22
C THR A 45 -68.86 33.45 -13.30
N GLY A 46 -68.45 33.03 -12.11
CA GLY A 46 -67.50 33.79 -11.29
C GLY A 46 -67.98 33.91 -9.85
N GLY A 47 -67.29 33.20 -8.97
CA GLY A 47 -67.38 33.35 -7.53
C GLY A 47 -67.13 32.03 -6.82
N PHE A 48 -66.47 32.12 -5.66
CA PHE A 48 -65.80 31.00 -5.03
C PHE A 48 -66.12 30.94 -3.53
N VAL A 49 -66.49 29.76 -3.04
CA VAL A 49 -66.69 29.49 -1.62
C VAL A 49 -65.60 28.53 -1.15
N GLU A 50 -64.74 29.02 -0.27
CA GLU A 50 -63.74 28.21 0.40
C GLU A 50 -64.20 27.88 1.81
N THR A 51 -64.23 26.61 2.15
CA THR A 51 -64.35 26.18 3.53
C THR A 51 -63.04 25.54 3.93
N SER A 52 -62.47 25.97 5.07
CA SER A 52 -61.17 25.48 5.55
C SER A 52 -61.32 24.56 6.77
N GLY A 53 -62.44 23.84 6.84
CA GLY A 53 -62.75 22.84 7.88
C GLY A 53 -62.63 21.41 7.36
N HIS A 54 -62.44 20.47 8.29
CA HIS A 54 -62.40 19.03 8.00
C HIS A 54 -63.80 18.48 7.72
N ASP A 55 -64.80 19.00 8.44
CA ASP A 55 -66.21 18.63 8.28
C ASP A 55 -67.03 19.84 7.82
N LEU A 56 -67.68 19.69 6.68
CA LEU A 56 -68.66 20.62 6.16
C LEU A 56 -70.06 20.04 6.39
N SER A 57 -70.89 20.74 7.14
CA SER A 57 -72.31 20.40 7.31
C SER A 57 -73.17 21.56 6.81
N ILE A 58 -73.94 21.29 5.76
CA ILE A 58 -74.92 22.21 5.18
C ILE A 58 -76.29 21.75 5.68
N GLY A 59 -77.02 22.62 6.39
CA GLY A 59 -78.36 22.29 6.86
C GLY A 59 -79.35 22.14 5.70
N ASP A 60 -80.41 21.36 5.88
CA ASP A 60 -81.38 20.97 4.83
C ASP A 60 -82.01 22.16 4.07
N ASP A 61 -82.04 23.35 4.68
CA ASP A 61 -82.63 24.58 4.13
C ASP A 61 -81.59 25.61 3.62
N ALA A 62 -80.28 25.29 3.68
CA ALA A 62 -79.21 26.20 3.29
C ALA A 62 -78.87 26.07 1.79
N THR A 63 -78.81 27.19 1.08
CA THR A 63 -78.44 27.26 -0.34
C THR A 63 -77.13 28.01 -0.51
N VAL A 64 -76.13 27.37 -1.15
CA VAL A 64 -74.84 27.98 -1.48
C VAL A 64 -74.74 28.10 -2.99
N TYR A 65 -74.61 29.33 -3.49
CA TYR A 65 -74.42 29.59 -4.92
C TYR A 65 -72.96 29.96 -5.20
N ALA A 66 -72.18 28.97 -5.67
CA ALA A 66 -70.77 29.10 -6.04
C ALA A 66 -70.40 28.10 -7.16
N LYS A 67 -69.37 28.41 -7.95
CA LYS A 67 -68.95 27.57 -9.09
C LYS A 67 -68.08 26.36 -8.69
N GLU A 68 -67.30 26.47 -7.61
CA GLU A 68 -66.27 25.48 -7.23
C GLU A 68 -66.16 25.28 -5.71
N TRP A 69 -65.86 24.05 -5.30
CA TRP A 69 -65.55 23.61 -3.93
C TRP A 69 -64.08 23.12 -3.85
N LEU A 70 -63.31 23.51 -2.82
CA LEU A 70 -61.87 23.22 -2.67
C LEU A 70 -61.49 22.22 -1.57
N LEU A 71 -62.44 21.46 -1.01
CA LEU A 71 -62.09 20.41 -0.04
C LEU A 71 -61.57 19.18 -0.77
N ASP A 72 -60.50 18.57 -0.26
CA ASP A 72 -60.07 17.23 -0.71
C ASP A 72 -60.66 16.18 0.22
N PRO A 73 -60.99 14.97 -0.27
CA PRO A 73 -61.43 13.87 0.59
C PRO A 73 -60.38 13.57 1.67
N GLU A 74 -60.81 13.15 2.86
CA GLU A 74 -59.87 12.74 3.91
C GLU A 74 -58.98 11.58 3.42
N ASN A 75 -59.59 10.55 2.84
CA ASN A 75 -58.90 9.38 2.31
C ASN A 75 -59.40 9.05 0.90
N VAL A 76 -58.49 8.66 0.00
CA VAL A 76 -58.82 8.21 -1.35
C VAL A 76 -58.27 6.81 -1.59
N ASN A 77 -59.15 5.89 -2.00
CA ASN A 77 -58.78 4.56 -2.45
C ASN A 77 -58.91 4.48 -3.98
N ILE A 78 -57.82 4.13 -4.66
CA ILE A 78 -57.87 3.78 -6.08
C ILE A 78 -58.12 2.28 -6.16
N VAL A 79 -59.26 1.91 -6.72
CA VAL A 79 -59.79 0.54 -6.74
C VAL A 79 -60.07 0.09 -8.17
N GLU A 80 -60.15 -1.22 -8.37
CA GLU A 80 -60.44 -1.80 -9.67
C GLU A 80 -61.83 -1.35 -10.18
N GLY A 81 -61.90 -1.06 -11.48
CA GLY A 81 -63.14 -0.79 -12.19
C GLY A 81 -62.93 -0.09 -13.53
N THR A 82 -63.96 -0.13 -14.36
CA THR A 82 -64.04 0.62 -15.62
C THR A 82 -64.14 2.12 -15.38
N GLU A 83 -63.95 2.92 -16.42
CA GLU A 83 -64.14 4.37 -16.37
C GLU A 83 -65.54 4.75 -15.84
N ILE A 84 -65.57 5.73 -14.95
CA ILE A 84 -66.75 6.45 -14.50
C ILE A 84 -66.46 7.94 -14.72
N SER A 85 -67.29 8.61 -15.52
CA SER A 85 -67.06 10.02 -15.91
C SER A 85 -66.96 10.96 -14.71
N ASP A 86 -67.69 10.67 -13.64
CA ASP A 86 -67.74 11.50 -12.43
C ASP A 86 -66.57 11.24 -11.46
N ASP A 87 -65.63 10.35 -11.77
CA ASP A 87 -64.47 10.11 -10.90
C ASP A 87 -63.48 11.27 -10.95
N LEU A 88 -63.37 11.92 -12.11
CA LEU A 88 -62.40 12.98 -12.37
C LEU A 88 -63.11 14.22 -12.92
N VAL A 89 -62.84 15.37 -12.32
CA VAL A 89 -63.41 16.68 -12.66
C VAL A 89 -62.33 17.68 -13.02
N VAL A 90 -62.67 18.71 -13.78
CA VAL A 90 -61.80 19.86 -14.02
C VAL A 90 -62.14 20.96 -13.02
N ARG A 91 -61.13 21.52 -12.33
CA ARG A 91 -61.30 22.62 -11.36
C ARG A 91 -60.78 23.93 -11.97
N GLY A 92 -61.60 24.98 -12.03
CA GLY A 92 -61.22 26.27 -12.59
C GLY A 92 -61.01 26.25 -14.09
N ASP A 93 -60.12 27.13 -14.54
CA ASP A 93 -59.61 27.19 -15.92
C ASP A 93 -58.45 26.19 -16.16
N SER A 94 -58.23 25.25 -15.23
CA SER A 94 -57.17 24.25 -15.37
C SER A 94 -57.52 23.21 -16.43
N ILE A 95 -56.51 22.65 -17.11
CA ILE A 95 -56.67 21.46 -17.95
C ILE A 95 -56.38 20.16 -17.19
N GLU A 96 -56.08 20.27 -15.89
CA GLU A 96 -55.79 19.16 -14.99
C GLU A 96 -57.10 18.49 -14.51
N LYS A 97 -57.14 17.17 -14.65
CA LYS A 97 -58.23 16.34 -14.14
C LYS A 97 -57.94 15.98 -12.68
N ASN A 98 -58.83 16.38 -11.79
CA ASN A 98 -58.72 16.17 -10.35
C ASN A 98 -59.72 15.13 -9.87
N ASN A 99 -59.45 14.41 -8.77
CA ASN A 99 -60.50 13.60 -8.17
C ASN A 99 -61.68 14.46 -7.71
N GLU A 100 -62.88 13.92 -7.89
CA GLU A 100 -64.11 14.53 -7.39
C GLU A 100 -64.07 14.60 -5.85
N HIS A 101 -64.43 15.76 -5.28
CA HIS A 101 -64.18 16.09 -3.87
C HIS A 101 -65.01 15.29 -2.86
N THR A 102 -66.14 14.71 -3.28
CA THR A 102 -66.98 13.84 -2.44
C THR A 102 -66.60 12.36 -2.56
N LYS A 103 -65.80 11.99 -3.57
CA LYS A 103 -65.44 10.60 -3.84
C LYS A 103 -64.20 10.15 -3.09
N GLN A 104 -64.40 9.16 -2.23
CA GLN A 104 -63.32 8.45 -1.53
C GLN A 104 -62.82 7.21 -2.29
N SER A 105 -63.49 6.83 -3.39
CA SER A 105 -63.09 5.69 -4.23
C SER A 105 -63.07 6.11 -5.70
N ILE A 106 -61.91 5.95 -6.34
CA ILE A 106 -61.67 6.31 -7.74
C ILE A 106 -61.36 5.03 -8.51
N LYS A 107 -62.01 4.83 -9.67
CA LYS A 107 -61.75 3.65 -10.51
C LYS A 107 -60.46 3.82 -11.29
N SER A 108 -59.64 2.77 -11.34
CA SER A 108 -58.40 2.76 -12.13
C SER A 108 -58.65 3.01 -13.62
N GLY A 109 -59.78 2.54 -14.17
CA GLY A 109 -60.17 2.80 -15.57
C GLY A 109 -60.39 4.28 -15.88
N SER A 110 -60.89 5.08 -14.92
CA SER A 110 -61.07 6.53 -15.08
C SER A 110 -59.73 7.25 -15.21
N ILE A 111 -58.74 6.84 -14.41
CA ILE A 111 -57.37 7.36 -14.45
C ILE A 111 -56.70 6.95 -15.77
N GLN A 112 -56.81 5.66 -16.15
CA GLN A 112 -56.21 5.14 -17.38
C GLN A 112 -56.67 5.94 -18.61
N LYS A 113 -57.98 6.10 -18.82
CA LYS A 113 -58.50 6.79 -20.00
C LYS A 113 -58.12 8.27 -20.03
N ALA A 114 -58.06 8.92 -18.86
CA ALA A 114 -57.57 10.28 -18.74
C ALA A 114 -56.09 10.42 -19.14
N LEU A 115 -55.24 9.49 -18.71
CA LEU A 115 -53.83 9.45 -19.08
C LEU A 115 -53.62 9.11 -20.57
N GLU A 116 -54.46 8.25 -21.15
CA GLU A 116 -54.44 7.92 -22.59
C GLU A 116 -54.64 9.14 -23.50
N SER A 117 -55.37 10.16 -23.04
CA SER A 117 -55.52 11.45 -23.75
C SER A 117 -54.35 12.42 -23.52
N GLY A 118 -53.31 12.01 -22.78
CA GLY A 118 -52.16 12.85 -22.43
C GLY A 118 -52.41 13.84 -21.30
N ALA A 119 -53.51 13.71 -20.55
CA ALA A 119 -53.87 14.66 -19.50
C ALA A 119 -52.95 14.56 -18.27
N THR A 120 -52.96 15.63 -17.47
CA THR A 120 -52.48 15.58 -16.08
C THR A 120 -53.66 15.15 -15.19
N VAL A 121 -53.46 14.09 -14.41
CA VAL A 121 -54.42 13.59 -13.43
C VAL A 121 -53.86 13.82 -12.04
N ASN A 122 -54.56 14.56 -11.19
CA ASN A 122 -54.17 14.84 -9.81
C ASN A 122 -55.16 14.25 -8.83
N ILE A 123 -54.70 13.28 -8.05
CA ILE A 123 -55.44 12.66 -6.98
C ILE A 123 -54.92 13.25 -5.67
N SER A 124 -55.76 14.06 -5.02
CA SER A 124 -55.47 14.70 -3.74
C SER A 124 -56.34 14.15 -2.62
N ALA A 125 -55.72 13.96 -1.44
CA ALA A 125 -56.40 13.63 -0.20
C ALA A 125 -55.80 14.43 0.97
N ASP A 126 -56.57 14.68 2.02
CA ASP A 126 -56.01 15.31 3.22
C ASP A 126 -55.06 14.37 3.95
N ASN A 127 -55.45 13.10 4.13
CA ASN A 127 -54.78 12.13 4.97
C ASN A 127 -54.06 11.01 4.20
N LYS A 128 -54.80 10.18 3.46
CA LYS A 128 -54.23 8.96 2.86
C LYS A 128 -54.67 8.75 1.42
N ILE A 129 -53.72 8.35 0.57
CA ILE A 129 -54.01 7.75 -0.74
C ILE A 129 -53.56 6.29 -0.71
N ASN A 130 -54.46 5.37 -1.10
CA ASN A 130 -54.17 3.95 -1.17
C ASN A 130 -54.49 3.41 -2.58
N VAL A 131 -53.47 2.96 -3.29
CA VAL A 131 -53.62 2.37 -4.63
C VAL A 131 -53.68 0.85 -4.50
N THR A 132 -54.89 0.30 -4.53
CA THR A 132 -55.14 -1.13 -4.23
C THR A 132 -55.15 -2.05 -5.45
N THR A 133 -55.13 -1.47 -6.65
CA THR A 133 -55.22 -2.16 -7.94
C THR A 133 -54.11 -1.73 -8.86
N ASP A 134 -53.82 -2.55 -9.87
CA ASP A 134 -52.95 -2.20 -10.97
C ASP A 134 -53.54 -1.05 -11.80
N ILE A 135 -52.66 -0.18 -12.33
CA ILE A 135 -53.02 0.94 -13.20
C ILE A 135 -52.12 0.89 -14.44
N SER A 136 -52.74 0.83 -15.61
CA SER A 136 -52.08 1.05 -16.90
C SER A 136 -51.93 2.55 -17.15
N LEU A 137 -50.71 3.04 -17.31
CA LEU A 137 -50.42 4.46 -17.51
C LEU A 137 -50.32 4.77 -19.01
N GLY A 138 -51.37 5.39 -19.54
CA GLY A 138 -51.60 5.60 -20.98
C GLY A 138 -50.88 6.79 -21.63
N GLY A 139 -50.01 7.51 -20.90
CA GLY A 139 -49.43 8.79 -21.30
C GLY A 139 -49.68 9.88 -20.24
N GLY A 140 -49.23 11.12 -20.48
CA GLY A 140 -49.54 12.26 -19.60
C GLY A 140 -48.77 12.26 -18.27
N THR A 141 -49.43 12.75 -17.20
CA THR A 141 -48.84 12.86 -15.86
C THR A 141 -49.83 12.45 -14.78
N LEU A 142 -49.45 11.51 -13.90
CA LEU A 142 -50.20 11.17 -12.69
C LEU A 142 -49.55 11.85 -11.47
N ILE A 143 -50.36 12.56 -10.68
CA ILE A 143 -49.97 13.21 -9.44
C ILE A 143 -50.77 12.59 -8.30
N LEU A 144 -50.09 12.11 -7.26
CA LEU A 144 -50.69 11.65 -6.01
C LEU A 144 -50.23 12.60 -4.89
N ASN A 145 -51.15 13.25 -4.19
CA ASN A 145 -50.82 14.30 -3.24
C ASN A 145 -51.56 14.15 -1.91
N THR A 146 -50.85 14.00 -0.80
CA THR A 146 -51.43 14.08 0.55
C THR A 146 -50.93 15.28 1.34
N LYS A 147 -51.84 16.00 2.00
CA LYS A 147 -51.52 17.25 2.71
C LYS A 147 -50.95 17.05 4.11
N ASN A 148 -51.56 16.17 4.90
CA ASN A 148 -51.23 16.01 6.31
C ASN A 148 -50.11 14.99 6.55
N ASN A 149 -49.63 14.93 7.80
CA ASN A 149 -48.49 14.12 8.20
C ASN A 149 -48.84 12.76 8.83
N ARG A 150 -50.06 12.25 8.62
CA ARG A 150 -50.56 11.04 9.28
C ARG A 150 -50.68 9.82 8.34
N GLY A 151 -51.43 9.93 7.26
CA GLY A 151 -51.90 8.77 6.48
C GLY A 151 -50.99 8.32 5.34
N GLY A 152 -50.37 9.26 4.62
CA GLY A 152 -49.35 8.94 3.63
C GLY A 152 -49.87 8.42 2.29
N VAL A 153 -48.96 7.89 1.47
CA VAL A 153 -49.29 7.25 0.19
C VAL A 153 -48.85 5.79 0.22
N GLU A 154 -49.78 4.87 -0.06
CA GLU A 154 -49.53 3.43 -0.12
C GLU A 154 -49.85 2.91 -1.53
N ILE A 155 -48.86 2.29 -2.19
CA ILE A 155 -49.01 1.70 -3.53
C ILE A 155 -48.92 0.19 -3.43
N ASN A 156 -50.10 -0.45 -3.48
CA ASN A 156 -50.27 -1.90 -3.43
C ASN A 156 -50.46 -2.54 -4.81
N GLY A 157 -50.76 -1.78 -5.86
CA GLY A 157 -50.84 -2.28 -7.24
C GLY A 157 -49.63 -1.91 -8.09
N ASN A 158 -49.49 -2.54 -9.25
CA ASN A 158 -48.50 -2.20 -10.27
C ASN A 158 -48.90 -0.90 -10.99
N LEU A 159 -47.95 0.02 -11.15
CA LEU A 159 -48.09 1.20 -12.01
C LEU A 159 -47.26 0.97 -13.27
N THR A 160 -47.92 0.57 -14.37
CA THR A 160 -47.21 0.13 -15.59
C THR A 160 -47.59 1.01 -16.77
N ALA A 161 -46.61 1.74 -17.30
CA ALA A 161 -46.79 2.54 -18.49
C ALA A 161 -46.90 1.69 -19.76
N VAL A 162 -47.90 2.03 -20.57
CA VAL A 162 -48.03 1.58 -21.97
C VAL A 162 -47.61 2.68 -22.97
N LYS A 163 -47.47 3.93 -22.48
CA LYS A 163 -46.78 5.04 -23.14
C LYS A 163 -45.98 5.82 -22.11
N LYS A 164 -44.90 6.50 -22.53
CA LYS A 164 -44.07 7.35 -21.65
C LYS A 164 -44.95 8.28 -20.79
N THR A 165 -44.91 8.09 -19.47
CA THR A 165 -45.79 8.77 -18.51
C THR A 165 -45.00 9.30 -17.32
N ASN A 166 -45.35 10.50 -16.83
CA ASN A 166 -44.75 11.04 -15.62
C ASN A 166 -45.56 10.65 -14.38
N LEU A 167 -44.88 10.36 -13.27
CA LEU A 167 -45.47 10.11 -11.97
C LEU A 167 -44.87 11.06 -10.93
N SER A 168 -45.73 11.79 -10.24
CA SER A 168 -45.37 12.64 -9.11
C SER A 168 -46.11 12.19 -7.86
N ILE A 169 -45.40 11.93 -6.76
CA ILE A 169 -45.98 11.57 -5.47
C ILE A 169 -45.49 12.57 -4.43
N HIS A 170 -46.41 13.29 -3.82
CA HIS A 170 -46.13 14.17 -2.69
C HIS A 170 -46.88 13.70 -1.46
N SER A 171 -46.18 13.60 -0.33
CA SER A 171 -46.80 13.24 0.93
C SER A 171 -46.25 14.02 2.11
N GLY A 172 -47.16 14.55 2.93
CA GLY A 172 -46.85 15.02 4.28
C GLY A 172 -46.36 13.93 5.24
N SER A 173 -46.50 12.65 4.90
CA SER A 173 -46.19 11.50 5.75
C SER A 173 -45.39 10.42 4.99
N ARG A 174 -45.44 9.17 5.46
CA ARG A 174 -44.75 8.01 4.88
C ARG A 174 -45.27 7.67 3.48
N ILE A 175 -44.37 7.25 2.60
CA ILE A 175 -44.70 6.70 1.27
C ILE A 175 -44.22 5.25 1.23
N ASP A 176 -45.14 4.33 0.98
CA ASP A 176 -44.89 2.89 0.92
C ASP A 176 -45.21 2.35 -0.48
N ILE A 177 -44.21 1.80 -1.14
CA ILE A 177 -44.29 1.22 -2.49
C ILE A 177 -44.06 -0.28 -2.38
N HIS A 178 -45.14 -1.04 -2.54
CA HIS A 178 -45.13 -2.49 -2.35
C HIS A 178 -45.04 -3.29 -3.65
N ASN A 179 -45.25 -2.64 -4.80
CA ASN A 179 -45.26 -3.25 -6.13
C ASN A 179 -44.52 -2.41 -7.18
N ASN A 180 -44.59 -2.84 -8.45
CA ASN A 180 -43.77 -2.31 -9.52
C ASN A 180 -44.20 -0.92 -9.99
N ILE A 181 -43.23 -0.10 -10.40
CA ILE A 181 -43.42 1.16 -11.10
C ILE A 181 -42.58 1.12 -12.38
N SER A 182 -43.22 1.20 -13.54
CA SER A 182 -42.55 1.32 -14.85
C SER A 182 -43.18 2.45 -15.63
N LEU A 183 -42.35 3.37 -16.10
CA LEU A 183 -42.75 4.65 -16.72
C LEU A 183 -42.32 4.79 -18.18
N MET A 184 -41.65 3.78 -18.76
CA MET A 184 -41.09 3.80 -20.12
C MET A 184 -40.19 5.03 -20.35
N GLY A 185 -39.27 5.28 -19.42
CA GLY A 185 -38.38 6.44 -19.41
C GLY A 185 -39.05 7.77 -19.09
N GLY A 186 -40.24 7.74 -18.47
CA GLY A 186 -40.93 8.92 -17.94
C GLY A 186 -40.36 9.42 -16.61
N ARG A 187 -40.80 10.61 -16.18
CA ARG A 187 -40.28 11.23 -14.95
C ARG A 187 -40.90 10.61 -13.71
N LEU A 188 -40.08 10.19 -12.74
CA LEU A 188 -40.49 9.76 -11.41
C LEU A 188 -40.04 10.79 -10.37
N ASN A 189 -40.99 11.53 -9.80
CA ASN A 189 -40.74 12.45 -8.69
C ASN A 189 -41.49 11.99 -7.45
N ILE A 190 -40.78 11.79 -6.35
CA ILE A 190 -41.38 11.39 -5.07
C ILE A 190 -40.83 12.34 -4.00
N THR A 191 -41.70 12.91 -3.17
CA THR A 191 -41.30 13.79 -2.06
C THR A 191 -42.09 13.43 -0.81
N SER A 192 -41.38 13.07 0.26
CA SER A 192 -41.95 12.98 1.60
C SER A 192 -41.41 14.10 2.49
N THR A 193 -42.31 14.87 3.10
CA THR A 193 -41.95 15.99 3.98
C THR A 193 -42.02 15.67 5.47
N GLY A 194 -42.54 14.50 5.84
CA GLY A 194 -42.69 14.10 7.25
C GLY A 194 -42.46 12.63 7.56
N GLY A 195 -42.17 11.77 6.57
CA GLY A 195 -42.05 10.33 6.76
C GLY A 195 -40.91 9.67 5.98
N ALA A 196 -40.84 8.34 6.13
CA ALA A 196 -39.93 7.49 5.36
C ALA A 196 -40.47 7.26 3.94
N ILE A 197 -39.58 6.88 3.03
CA ILE A 197 -39.96 6.33 1.71
C ILE A 197 -39.43 4.89 1.68
N ALA A 198 -40.33 3.93 1.48
CA ALA A 198 -39.98 2.52 1.50
C ALA A 198 -40.36 1.81 0.19
N PHE A 199 -39.41 1.04 -0.33
CA PHE A 199 -39.58 0.09 -1.43
C PHE A 199 -39.43 -1.31 -0.83
N GLU A 200 -40.51 -1.82 -0.23
CA GLU A 200 -40.49 -3.06 0.56
C GLU A 200 -41.78 -3.85 0.38
N GLY A 201 -41.75 -5.15 0.66
CA GLY A 201 -42.96 -5.97 0.63
C GLY A 201 -43.97 -5.54 1.70
N ARG A 202 -45.26 -5.61 1.38
CA ARG A 202 -46.36 -5.20 2.29
C ARG A 202 -46.27 -5.86 3.67
N ASN A 203 -45.87 -7.13 3.70
CA ASN A 203 -45.66 -7.92 4.92
C ASN A 203 -44.29 -8.60 4.85
N ASN A 204 -43.73 -8.99 6.00
CA ASN A 204 -42.42 -9.67 6.12
C ASN A 204 -42.28 -10.97 5.29
N ASN A 205 -43.39 -11.53 4.81
CA ASN A 205 -43.42 -12.73 3.99
C ASN A 205 -43.38 -12.46 2.48
N ASN A 206 -43.63 -11.22 2.05
CA ASN A 206 -43.62 -10.86 0.63
C ASN A 206 -42.18 -10.59 0.16
N ARG A 207 -41.52 -11.67 -0.27
CA ARG A 207 -40.11 -11.67 -0.71
C ARG A 207 -39.90 -11.33 -2.18
N GLY A 208 -40.96 -11.03 -2.93
CA GLY A 208 -40.86 -10.73 -4.37
C GLY A 208 -39.97 -9.52 -4.65
N MET A 209 -39.26 -9.56 -5.79
CA MET A 209 -38.50 -8.42 -6.30
C MET A 209 -39.46 -7.34 -6.82
N ARG A 210 -39.22 -6.09 -6.45
CA ARG A 210 -39.95 -4.91 -6.95
C ARG A 210 -39.15 -4.20 -8.03
N TYR A 211 -39.74 -3.88 -9.15
CA TYR A 211 -39.11 -3.17 -10.25
C TYR A 211 -39.54 -1.71 -10.28
N ILE A 212 -38.57 -0.79 -10.21
CA ILE A 212 -38.79 0.67 -10.24
C ILE A 212 -37.99 1.26 -11.40
N GLU A 213 -38.67 1.87 -12.36
CA GLU A 213 -38.09 2.39 -13.59
C GLU A 213 -38.57 3.81 -13.90
N GLY A 214 -37.63 4.68 -14.27
CA GLY A 214 -37.89 6.05 -14.67
C GLY A 214 -36.64 6.92 -14.60
N GLU A 215 -36.84 8.24 -14.64
CA GLU A 215 -35.79 9.24 -14.37
C GLU A 215 -36.34 10.34 -13.44
N GLY A 216 -35.59 10.79 -12.44
CA GLY A 216 -36.05 11.88 -11.57
C GLY A 216 -35.59 11.78 -10.11
N ASN A 217 -36.24 12.55 -9.24
CA ASN A 217 -35.81 12.77 -7.87
C ASN A 217 -36.78 12.15 -6.84
N ILE A 218 -36.22 11.41 -5.89
CA ILE A 218 -36.91 10.81 -4.75
C ILE A 218 -36.34 11.45 -3.48
N THR A 219 -37.10 12.33 -2.84
CA THR A 219 -36.58 13.25 -1.81
C THR A 219 -37.27 13.05 -0.47
N ILE A 220 -36.47 13.04 0.60
CA ILE A 220 -36.96 13.17 1.97
C ILE A 220 -36.38 14.46 2.56
N THR A 221 -37.25 15.30 3.14
CA THR A 221 -36.84 16.59 3.74
C THR A 221 -36.87 16.61 5.26
N ALA A 222 -37.42 15.57 5.91
CA ALA A 222 -37.49 15.46 7.36
C ALA A 222 -36.29 14.76 7.99
N ASN A 223 -35.79 15.31 9.10
CA ASN A 223 -34.80 14.65 9.97
C ASN A 223 -35.42 13.44 10.69
N GLY A 224 -34.57 12.47 11.05
CA GLY A 224 -34.96 11.26 11.78
C GLY A 224 -35.64 10.20 10.93
N GLN A 225 -35.75 10.43 9.61
CA GLN A 225 -36.40 9.53 8.67
C GLN A 225 -35.42 8.58 7.99
N ASN A 226 -35.94 7.74 7.10
CA ASN A 226 -35.16 6.72 6.41
C ASN A 226 -35.64 6.43 5.00
N PHE A 227 -34.70 6.01 4.15
CA PHE A 227 -34.99 5.22 2.96
C PHE A 227 -34.92 3.74 3.30
N LYS A 228 -35.90 2.97 2.84
CA LYS A 228 -35.86 1.51 2.93
C LYS A 228 -35.91 0.87 1.55
N PHE A 229 -34.99 -0.06 1.32
CA PHE A 229 -34.92 -0.86 0.12
C PHE A 229 -34.87 -2.31 0.54
N ASN A 230 -35.88 -3.07 0.16
CA ASN A 230 -35.87 -4.52 0.32
C ASN A 230 -36.16 -5.15 -1.04
N ASN A 231 -35.41 -6.17 -1.46
CA ASN A 231 -35.59 -6.91 -2.73
C ASN A 231 -36.08 -6.01 -3.89
N VAL A 232 -35.20 -5.14 -4.40
CA VAL A 232 -35.57 -4.09 -5.35
C VAL A 232 -34.66 -4.08 -6.58
N SER A 233 -35.26 -3.87 -7.74
CA SER A 233 -34.59 -3.62 -9.00
C SER A 233 -34.84 -2.17 -9.41
N LEU A 234 -33.79 -1.36 -9.43
CA LEU A 234 -33.82 0.05 -9.79
C LEU A 234 -33.27 0.22 -11.21
N ASN A 235 -34.08 0.76 -12.11
CA ASN A 235 -33.70 1.09 -13.49
C ASN A 235 -33.75 2.60 -13.72
N GLY A 236 -32.59 3.24 -13.62
CA GLY A 236 -32.45 4.66 -13.88
C GLY A 236 -32.21 4.95 -15.36
N THR A 237 -33.28 5.28 -16.08
CA THR A 237 -33.20 5.74 -17.47
C THR A 237 -32.67 7.17 -17.56
N GLY A 238 -32.16 7.59 -18.72
CA GLY A 238 -31.77 9.00 -18.96
C GLY A 238 -30.86 9.57 -17.86
N SER A 239 -31.35 10.59 -17.16
CA SER A 239 -30.66 11.27 -16.05
C SER A 239 -30.56 10.45 -14.75
N GLY A 240 -31.22 9.30 -14.69
CA GLY A 240 -31.16 8.34 -13.59
C GLY A 240 -32.19 8.56 -12.49
N LEU A 241 -32.21 7.65 -11.52
CA LEU A 241 -33.00 7.77 -10.29
C LEU A 241 -32.13 8.35 -9.18
N ASN A 242 -32.54 9.48 -8.61
CA ASN A 242 -31.78 10.23 -7.62
C ASN A 242 -32.53 10.27 -6.29
N PHE A 243 -32.09 9.46 -5.33
CA PHE A 243 -32.58 9.43 -3.96
C PHE A 243 -31.78 10.43 -3.13
N ILE A 244 -32.46 11.46 -2.61
CA ILE A 244 -31.82 12.65 -2.03
C ILE A 244 -32.35 12.89 -0.61
N ALA A 245 -31.42 12.95 0.34
CA ALA A 245 -31.67 13.32 1.73
C ALA A 245 -30.67 14.40 2.18
N ASN A 246 -31.04 15.67 2.01
CA ASN A 246 -30.23 16.82 2.48
C ASN A 246 -30.59 17.18 3.93
N VAL A 247 -30.50 16.19 4.80
CA VAL A 247 -30.90 16.22 6.21
C VAL A 247 -29.79 15.66 7.09
N ASN A 248 -29.82 15.92 8.40
CA ASN A 248 -28.77 15.52 9.32
C ASN A 248 -28.93 14.04 9.75
N ASN A 249 -29.67 13.76 10.83
CA ASN A 249 -29.91 12.40 11.31
C ASN A 249 -30.79 11.64 10.32
N PHE A 250 -30.22 10.70 9.58
CA PHE A 250 -30.91 9.94 8.54
C PHE A 250 -30.29 8.57 8.34
N THR A 251 -31.14 7.58 8.13
CA THR A 251 -30.76 6.17 7.98
C THR A 251 -31.14 5.64 6.60
N HIS A 252 -30.25 4.89 5.97
CA HIS A 252 -30.61 3.99 4.88
C HIS A 252 -30.69 2.56 5.42
N LYS A 253 -31.73 1.83 5.02
CA LYS A 253 -31.88 0.41 5.28
C LYS A 253 -31.92 -0.32 3.95
N PHE A 254 -30.89 -1.10 3.68
CA PHE A 254 -30.79 -1.95 2.50
C PHE A 254 -30.85 -3.40 2.95
N ASP A 255 -31.82 -4.16 2.46
CA ASP A 255 -32.08 -5.53 2.89
C ASP A 255 -32.33 -6.44 1.68
N GLY A 256 -31.77 -7.64 1.67
CA GLY A 256 -32.02 -8.63 0.62
C GLY A 256 -31.28 -8.34 -0.69
N GLU A 257 -31.93 -8.50 -1.84
CA GLU A 257 -31.30 -8.35 -3.16
C GLU A 257 -31.53 -6.96 -3.77
N ILE A 258 -30.50 -6.40 -4.40
CA ILE A 258 -30.58 -5.11 -5.11
C ILE A 258 -30.05 -5.29 -6.52
N ASN A 259 -30.88 -4.99 -7.52
CA ASN A 259 -30.49 -5.00 -8.92
C ASN A 259 -30.49 -3.58 -9.47
N ILE A 260 -29.44 -3.20 -10.19
CA ILE A 260 -29.25 -1.87 -10.76
C ILE A 260 -29.08 -1.96 -12.27
N SER A 261 -29.85 -1.14 -12.97
CA SER A 261 -29.68 -0.87 -14.41
C SER A 261 -29.73 0.64 -14.65
N GLY A 262 -29.00 1.11 -15.66
CA GLY A 262 -28.83 2.53 -15.90
C GLY A 262 -28.11 3.26 -14.75
N ASN A 263 -28.55 4.47 -14.41
CA ASN A 263 -27.90 5.35 -13.43
C ASN A 263 -28.72 5.50 -12.14
N VAL A 264 -28.18 5.09 -11.00
CA VAL A 264 -28.84 5.20 -9.70
C VAL A 264 -27.93 5.88 -8.69
N ASN A 265 -28.42 6.98 -8.11
CA ASN A 265 -27.73 7.76 -7.10
C ASN A 265 -28.53 7.77 -5.81
N ILE A 266 -27.95 7.30 -4.71
CA ILE A 266 -28.55 7.35 -3.38
C ILE A 266 -27.65 8.16 -2.48
N SER A 267 -28.14 9.28 -1.98
CA SER A 267 -27.30 10.25 -1.29
C SER A 267 -27.94 10.86 -0.06
N GLN A 268 -27.13 10.95 0.99
CA GLN A 268 -27.40 11.77 2.15
C GLN A 268 -26.21 12.67 2.42
N ARG A 269 -26.46 13.98 2.51
CA ARG A 269 -25.48 15.00 2.86
C ARG A 269 -26.01 15.88 3.99
N THR A 270 -25.24 15.98 5.08
CA THR A 270 -25.62 16.81 6.24
C THR A 270 -25.32 18.29 5.99
N SER A 271 -25.89 19.17 6.81
CA SER A 271 -25.42 20.56 6.88
C SER A 271 -23.95 20.63 7.36
N GLN A 272 -23.19 21.60 6.84
CA GLN A 272 -21.82 21.90 7.28
C GLN A 272 -21.77 22.38 8.75
N SER A 273 -22.84 23.02 9.21
CA SER A 273 -22.96 23.55 10.58
C SER A 273 -23.49 22.54 11.60
N ALA A 274 -23.92 21.35 11.14
CA ALA A 274 -24.51 20.33 12.00
C ALA A 274 -23.54 19.91 13.11
N ALA A 275 -24.05 19.76 14.32
CA ALA A 275 -23.25 19.21 15.41
C ALA A 275 -23.05 17.68 15.24
N PHE A 276 -21.98 17.13 15.82
CA PHE A 276 -21.72 15.68 15.74
C PHE A 276 -22.86 14.82 16.33
N TRP A 277 -23.62 15.35 17.29
CA TRP A 277 -24.77 14.64 17.86
C TRP A 277 -26.05 14.69 17.01
N GLU A 278 -26.14 15.65 16.08
CA GLU A 278 -27.24 15.76 15.11
C GLU A 278 -26.97 14.89 13.88
N THR A 279 -25.79 14.29 13.80
CA THR A 279 -25.29 13.46 12.71
C THR A 279 -24.81 12.12 13.28
N SER A 280 -25.71 11.40 13.94
CA SER A 280 -25.38 10.20 14.72
C SER A 280 -26.09 8.92 14.27
N PHE A 281 -26.97 9.00 13.27
CA PHE A 281 -27.76 7.86 12.79
C PHE A 281 -27.00 7.05 11.74
N ASP A 282 -26.76 5.79 12.05
CA ASP A 282 -26.09 4.85 11.16
C ASP A 282 -27.00 4.39 10.02
N SER A 283 -26.39 3.89 8.96
CA SER A 283 -27.06 3.18 7.86
C SER A 283 -26.66 1.71 7.84
N TYR A 284 -27.58 0.85 7.42
CA TYR A 284 -27.44 -0.60 7.49
C TYR A 284 -27.47 -1.19 6.09
N TRP A 285 -26.45 -1.96 5.77
CA TRP A 285 -26.31 -2.68 4.52
C TRP A 285 -26.38 -4.19 4.79
N ASN A 286 -27.59 -4.72 4.76
CA ASN A 286 -27.95 -6.13 4.92
C ASN A 286 -28.28 -6.76 3.57
N VAL A 287 -27.56 -6.34 2.51
CA VAL A 287 -27.77 -6.81 1.14
C VAL A 287 -27.05 -8.14 0.94
N SER A 288 -27.77 -9.15 0.49
CA SER A 288 -27.19 -10.45 0.11
C SER A 288 -26.42 -10.33 -1.21
N THR A 289 -27.00 -9.66 -2.20
CA THR A 289 -26.41 -9.48 -3.53
C THR A 289 -26.77 -8.11 -4.11
N LEU A 290 -25.75 -7.38 -4.57
CA LEU A 290 -25.88 -6.21 -5.41
C LEU A 290 -25.48 -6.58 -6.85
N THR A 291 -26.43 -6.55 -7.78
CA THR A 291 -26.21 -6.85 -9.20
C THR A 291 -26.27 -5.58 -10.04
N LEU A 292 -25.23 -5.29 -10.81
CA LEU A 292 -25.21 -4.18 -11.77
C LEU A 292 -25.21 -4.74 -13.20
N ALA A 293 -26.14 -4.26 -14.02
CA ALA A 293 -26.15 -4.55 -15.45
C ALA A 293 -24.94 -3.92 -16.17
N LYS A 294 -24.68 -4.34 -17.42
CA LYS A 294 -23.64 -3.75 -18.27
C LYS A 294 -23.81 -2.22 -18.36
N ASN A 295 -22.71 -1.49 -18.21
CA ASN A 295 -22.67 -0.02 -18.20
C ASN A 295 -23.50 0.68 -17.10
N ALA A 296 -24.03 -0.06 -16.11
CA ALA A 296 -24.79 0.55 -15.03
C ALA A 296 -23.89 1.27 -14.03
N THR A 297 -24.38 2.35 -13.45
CA THR A 297 -23.67 3.09 -12.39
C THR A 297 -24.55 3.17 -11.15
N PHE A 298 -24.00 2.73 -10.02
CA PHE A 298 -24.59 2.85 -8.71
C PHE A 298 -23.69 3.72 -7.83
N ASN A 299 -24.22 4.84 -7.33
CA ASN A 299 -23.51 5.70 -6.40
C ASN A 299 -24.27 5.75 -5.07
N PHE A 300 -23.61 5.36 -3.98
CA PHE A 300 -24.11 5.52 -2.62
C PHE A 300 -23.26 6.52 -1.86
N THR A 301 -23.88 7.58 -1.34
CA THR A 301 -23.21 8.62 -0.54
C THR A 301 -23.85 8.72 0.84
N LYS A 302 -23.05 8.54 1.89
CA LYS A 302 -23.41 8.84 3.28
C LYS A 302 -22.34 9.79 3.83
N PHE A 303 -22.64 11.08 3.87
CA PHE A 303 -21.60 12.09 4.04
C PHE A 303 -21.94 13.16 5.09
N VAL A 304 -21.20 13.15 6.20
CA VAL A 304 -21.24 14.21 7.21
C VAL A 304 -20.32 15.36 6.80
N ALA A 305 -20.91 16.48 6.38
CA ALA A 305 -20.16 17.61 5.83
C ALA A 305 -19.33 18.35 6.89
N GLY A 306 -19.92 18.58 8.07
CA GLY A 306 -19.27 19.30 9.17
C GLY A 306 -18.10 18.54 9.80
N ASN A 307 -17.17 19.30 10.40
CA ASN A 307 -15.97 18.78 11.09
C ASN A 307 -16.01 19.01 12.62
N ARG A 308 -17.19 19.27 13.18
CA ARG A 308 -17.35 19.50 14.62
C ARG A 308 -17.12 18.19 15.38
N SER A 309 -16.06 18.11 16.19
CA SER A 309 -15.71 16.89 16.93
C SER A 309 -16.23 16.87 18.36
N GLY A 310 -16.45 15.67 18.90
CA GLY A 310 -16.72 15.47 20.33
C GLY A 310 -17.02 14.04 20.71
N LYS A 311 -17.12 13.76 22.01
CA LYS A 311 -17.48 12.43 22.51
C LYS A 311 -19.00 12.24 22.45
N THR A 312 -19.46 11.20 21.77
CA THR A 312 -20.89 10.84 21.78
C THR A 312 -21.29 10.15 23.09
N THR A 313 -22.59 10.22 23.43
CA THR A 313 -23.19 9.56 24.59
C THR A 313 -23.46 8.07 24.31
N ARG A 314 -23.89 7.31 25.33
CA ARG A 314 -24.24 5.89 25.19
C ARG A 314 -25.26 5.62 24.08
N ASN A 315 -26.21 6.53 23.83
CA ASN A 315 -27.30 6.33 22.87
C ASN A 315 -27.01 6.88 21.47
N ARG A 316 -25.88 7.55 21.25
CA ARG A 316 -25.53 8.19 19.98
C ARG A 316 -24.37 7.48 19.29
N SER A 317 -24.54 7.18 18.01
CA SER A 317 -23.53 6.54 17.18
C SER A 317 -22.76 7.58 16.34
N SER A 318 -22.10 7.10 15.28
CA SER A 318 -21.15 7.87 14.47
C SER A 318 -21.61 8.22 13.06
N ALA A 319 -22.90 8.02 12.77
CA ALA A 319 -23.43 8.15 11.41
C ALA A 319 -22.65 7.32 10.38
N GLY A 320 -22.25 6.13 10.82
CA GLY A 320 -21.48 5.18 10.02
C GLY A 320 -22.33 4.36 9.09
N VAL A 321 -21.68 3.39 8.43
CA VAL A 321 -22.33 2.39 7.57
C VAL A 321 -21.86 1.01 7.98
N ILE A 322 -22.82 0.14 8.25
CA ILE A 322 -22.57 -1.20 8.77
C ILE A 322 -22.94 -2.21 7.68
N PHE A 323 -21.92 -2.85 7.10
CA PHE A 323 -22.05 -3.87 6.06
C PHE A 323 -22.14 -5.25 6.71
N ASN A 324 -23.36 -5.67 7.03
CA ASN A 324 -23.64 -6.97 7.64
C ASN A 324 -23.85 -8.09 6.62
N GLY A 325 -24.28 -7.73 5.40
CA GLY A 325 -24.72 -8.71 4.41
C GLY A 325 -25.89 -9.57 4.93
N LEU A 326 -26.11 -10.71 4.29
CA LEU A 326 -27.05 -11.74 4.76
C LEU A 326 -26.25 -12.94 5.29
N ASN A 327 -26.52 -13.35 6.53
CA ASN A 327 -25.78 -14.44 7.19
C ASN A 327 -24.25 -14.22 7.18
N GLY A 328 -23.80 -12.96 7.31
CA GLY A 328 -22.38 -12.61 7.28
C GLY A 328 -21.72 -12.70 5.90
N ASN A 329 -22.49 -12.69 4.81
CA ASN A 329 -21.96 -12.74 3.45
C ASN A 329 -22.63 -11.68 2.56
N MET A 330 -21.86 -11.11 1.64
CA MET A 330 -22.35 -10.16 0.64
C MET A 330 -21.70 -10.41 -0.72
N THR A 331 -22.48 -10.29 -1.79
CA THR A 331 -22.05 -10.53 -3.16
C THR A 331 -22.23 -9.30 -4.04
N PHE A 332 -21.25 -9.01 -4.90
CA PHE A 332 -21.28 -8.00 -5.94
C PHE A 332 -21.19 -8.67 -7.31
N ASN A 333 -22.27 -8.63 -8.09
CA ASN A 333 -22.31 -9.12 -9.47
C ASN A 333 -22.21 -7.92 -10.41
N ILE A 334 -21.03 -7.65 -10.95
CA ILE A 334 -20.75 -6.40 -11.65
C ILE A 334 -20.60 -6.64 -13.16
N GLY A 335 -21.61 -6.20 -13.92
CA GLY A 335 -21.58 -6.23 -15.38
C GLY A 335 -20.39 -5.51 -16.00
N ALA A 336 -20.11 -5.80 -17.27
CA ALA A 336 -19.00 -5.16 -17.99
C ALA A 336 -19.17 -3.62 -18.00
N ASN A 337 -18.07 -2.90 -17.72
CA ASN A 337 -18.03 -1.43 -17.59
C ASN A 337 -19.03 -0.85 -16.58
N ALA A 338 -19.52 -1.65 -15.63
CA ALA A 338 -20.39 -1.17 -14.57
C ALA A 338 -19.58 -0.69 -13.36
N HIS A 339 -20.12 0.27 -12.62
CA HIS A 339 -19.42 0.92 -11.51
C HIS A 339 -20.32 1.01 -10.27
N ALA A 340 -19.90 0.41 -9.17
CA ALA A 340 -20.52 0.57 -7.85
C ALA A 340 -19.61 1.42 -6.96
N ASN A 341 -20.01 2.66 -6.66
CA ASN A 341 -19.22 3.62 -5.90
C ASN A 341 -19.87 3.95 -4.56
N PHE A 342 -19.08 3.96 -3.50
CA PHE A 342 -19.50 4.24 -2.13
C PHE A 342 -18.67 5.40 -1.58
N THR A 343 -19.30 6.54 -1.29
CA THR A 343 -18.64 7.71 -0.69
C THR A 343 -19.12 7.87 0.76
N LEU A 344 -18.23 7.60 1.71
CA LEU A 344 -18.56 7.48 3.12
C LEU A 344 -17.77 8.50 3.95
N LYS A 345 -18.46 9.31 4.75
CA LYS A 345 -17.83 10.18 5.75
C LYS A 345 -18.64 10.14 7.04
N PRO A 346 -18.19 9.41 8.08
CA PRO A 346 -18.85 9.41 9.38
C PRO A 346 -18.65 10.77 10.08
N ASN A 347 -19.30 10.94 11.24
CA ASN A 347 -19.08 12.11 12.07
C ASN A 347 -17.72 12.07 12.79
N GLU A 348 -17.31 13.22 13.33
CA GLU A 348 -16.05 13.41 14.06
C GLU A 348 -16.13 12.94 15.53
N ASN A 349 -16.70 11.74 15.77
CA ASN A 349 -16.81 11.16 17.10
C ASN A 349 -15.45 10.66 17.61
N THR A 350 -15.08 11.11 18.81
CA THR A 350 -13.81 10.76 19.47
C THR A 350 -13.97 9.75 20.62
N ASN A 351 -15.17 9.19 20.81
CA ASN A 351 -15.42 8.21 21.86
C ASN A 351 -14.93 6.80 21.46
N ASN A 352 -13.76 6.41 21.96
CA ASN A 352 -13.12 5.12 21.66
C ASN A 352 -13.83 3.89 22.25
N SER A 353 -14.81 4.07 23.15
CA SER A 353 -15.63 2.94 23.65
C SER A 353 -16.68 2.47 22.65
N LYS A 354 -16.90 3.23 21.57
CA LYS A 354 -17.82 2.86 20.49
C LYS A 354 -17.14 1.97 19.45
N PRO A 355 -17.88 1.14 18.70
CA PRO A 355 -17.37 0.52 17.49
C PRO A 355 -16.83 1.55 16.48
N LEU A 356 -16.02 1.11 15.52
CA LEU A 356 -15.62 1.97 14.42
C LEU A 356 -16.84 2.31 13.54
N PRO A 357 -16.93 3.52 12.97
CA PRO A 357 -18.13 3.95 12.25
C PRO A 357 -18.41 3.13 10.99
N ILE A 358 -17.38 2.80 10.20
CA ILE A 358 -17.53 1.96 9.02
C ILE A 358 -17.13 0.53 9.39
N GLN A 359 -18.04 -0.43 9.20
CA GLN A 359 -17.83 -1.81 9.60
C GLN A 359 -18.13 -2.77 8.47
N PHE A 360 -17.14 -3.55 8.05
CA PHE A 360 -17.32 -4.70 7.17
C PHE A 360 -17.41 -5.96 8.03
N ASN A 361 -18.64 -6.36 8.36
CA ASN A 361 -18.94 -7.58 9.14
C ASN A 361 -19.20 -8.79 8.24
N ALA A 362 -19.49 -8.56 6.95
CA ALA A 362 -19.72 -9.61 5.97
C ALA A 362 -18.44 -9.99 5.21
N ASN A 363 -18.32 -11.28 4.89
CA ASN A 363 -17.42 -11.76 3.84
C ASN A 363 -17.87 -11.22 2.48
N ILE A 364 -16.91 -10.79 1.67
CA ILE A 364 -17.17 -10.14 0.37
C ILE A 364 -16.87 -11.12 -0.75
N THR A 365 -17.81 -11.28 -1.67
CA THR A 365 -17.57 -11.89 -2.99
C THR A 365 -17.86 -10.87 -4.08
N ALA A 366 -16.98 -10.71 -5.06
CA ALA A 366 -17.24 -9.89 -6.24
C ALA A 366 -16.85 -10.64 -7.52
N THR A 367 -17.72 -10.60 -8.51
CA THR A 367 -17.56 -11.27 -9.80
C THR A 367 -18.00 -10.37 -10.95
N GLY A 368 -17.46 -10.61 -12.14
CA GLY A 368 -17.73 -9.86 -13.36
C GLY A 368 -16.57 -9.00 -13.85
N LYS A 369 -16.87 -7.93 -14.62
CA LYS A 369 -15.88 -7.18 -15.42
C LYS A 369 -15.97 -5.65 -15.25
N GLY A 370 -16.51 -5.19 -14.14
CA GLY A 370 -16.57 -3.77 -13.79
C GLY A 370 -15.77 -3.45 -12.52
N SER A 371 -16.18 -2.41 -11.80
CA SER A 371 -15.48 -1.98 -10.59
C SER A 371 -16.40 -1.78 -9.39
N VAL A 372 -15.85 -2.06 -8.21
CA VAL A 372 -16.43 -1.68 -6.92
C VAL A 372 -15.43 -0.79 -6.20
N PHE A 373 -15.87 0.40 -5.79
CA PHE A 373 -15.00 1.40 -5.20
C PHE A 373 -15.61 1.98 -3.92
N PHE A 374 -14.89 1.84 -2.81
CA PHE A 374 -15.22 2.50 -1.55
C PHE A 374 -14.24 3.64 -1.31
N ASP A 375 -14.77 4.82 -1.02
CA ASP A 375 -14.04 6.05 -0.78
C ASP A 375 -14.43 6.63 0.59
N ILE A 376 -13.54 6.48 1.57
CA ILE A 376 -13.82 6.72 3.00
C ILE A 376 -13.04 7.93 3.52
N TYR A 377 -13.77 8.95 3.97
CA TYR A 377 -13.21 10.21 4.46
C TYR A 377 -13.28 10.32 5.99
N ALA A 378 -12.24 10.90 6.60
CA ALA A 378 -12.20 11.23 8.02
C ALA A 378 -11.10 12.28 8.26
N ASN A 379 -11.41 13.54 7.95
CA ASN A 379 -10.41 14.58 7.68
C ASN A 379 -9.77 15.17 8.96
N HIS A 380 -10.36 14.95 10.14
CA HIS A 380 -9.81 15.44 11.40
C HIS A 380 -9.69 14.33 12.45
N SER A 381 -10.64 14.26 13.39
CA SER A 381 -10.63 13.40 14.57
C SER A 381 -11.48 12.14 14.41
N ALA A 382 -12.18 12.03 13.29
CA ALA A 382 -13.06 10.92 12.97
C ALA A 382 -12.31 9.59 12.98
N ARG A 383 -13.02 8.58 13.49
CA ARG A 383 -12.60 7.18 13.47
C ARG A 383 -13.06 6.55 12.16
N SER A 384 -12.35 5.52 11.68
CA SER A 384 -12.54 5.03 10.31
C SER A 384 -13.19 3.65 10.23
N THR A 385 -12.41 2.63 9.90
CA THR A 385 -12.95 1.42 9.28
C THR A 385 -12.45 0.15 9.94
N GLU A 386 -13.37 -0.75 10.27
CA GLU A 386 -13.08 -2.09 10.76
C GLU A 386 -13.42 -3.15 9.70
N LEU A 387 -12.46 -4.04 9.44
CA LEU A 387 -12.66 -5.27 8.68
C LEU A 387 -12.80 -6.41 9.70
N ASN A 388 -14.04 -6.77 10.00
CA ASN A 388 -14.43 -7.83 10.94
C ASN A 388 -14.93 -9.09 10.21
N MET A 389 -14.20 -9.45 9.16
CA MET A 389 -14.54 -10.48 8.19
C MET A 389 -13.37 -11.46 8.04
N THR A 390 -13.64 -12.64 7.46
CA THR A 390 -12.62 -13.69 7.28
C THR A 390 -12.19 -13.86 5.84
N SER A 391 -13.00 -13.40 4.86
CA SER A 391 -12.66 -13.60 3.45
C SER A 391 -13.13 -12.48 2.51
N ILE A 392 -12.25 -12.13 1.57
CA ILE A 392 -12.52 -11.32 0.37
C ILE A 392 -12.22 -12.19 -0.84
N ASN A 393 -13.20 -12.37 -1.73
CA ASN A 393 -13.06 -13.18 -2.95
C ASN A 393 -13.46 -12.36 -4.19
N ILE A 394 -12.49 -12.00 -5.03
CA ILE A 394 -12.65 -11.17 -6.22
C ILE A 394 -12.25 -12.00 -7.44
N SER A 395 -13.12 -12.07 -8.45
CA SER A 395 -12.96 -12.95 -9.59
C SER A 395 -13.42 -12.32 -10.91
N GLU A 396 -13.13 -13.01 -12.02
CA GLU A 396 -13.54 -12.67 -13.40
C GLU A 396 -13.03 -11.33 -13.96
N GLY A 397 -12.08 -10.67 -13.28
CA GLY A 397 -11.48 -9.41 -13.74
C GLY A 397 -12.06 -8.16 -13.08
N VAL A 398 -12.82 -8.29 -11.99
CA VAL A 398 -13.28 -7.14 -11.20
C VAL A 398 -12.10 -6.33 -10.66
N ASN A 399 -12.23 -5.00 -10.72
CA ASN A 399 -11.37 -4.08 -9.96
C ASN A 399 -12.09 -3.67 -8.68
N PHE A 400 -11.59 -4.14 -7.53
CA PHE A 400 -12.16 -3.86 -6.22
C PHE A 400 -11.18 -3.02 -5.40
N SER A 401 -11.61 -1.84 -4.95
CA SER A 401 -10.73 -0.95 -4.17
C SER A 401 -11.47 -0.34 -2.97
N ILE A 402 -10.82 -0.34 -1.81
CA ILE A 402 -11.25 0.38 -0.61
C ILE A 402 -10.17 1.41 -0.28
N ASN A 403 -10.51 2.67 -0.50
CA ASN A 403 -9.65 3.80 -0.22
C ASN A 403 -10.09 4.52 1.04
N SER A 404 -9.11 4.98 1.81
CA SER A 404 -9.34 5.79 3.00
C SER A 404 -8.45 7.03 3.01
N HIS A 405 -8.99 8.11 3.58
CA HIS A 405 -8.37 9.42 3.74
C HIS A 405 -8.32 9.86 5.21
N THR A 406 -8.31 8.88 6.11
CA THR A 406 -8.43 9.08 7.57
C THR A 406 -7.15 9.67 8.16
N ARG A 407 -7.24 10.64 9.08
CA ARG A 407 -6.06 11.24 9.74
C ARG A 407 -5.96 10.95 11.24
N GLY A 408 -7.06 11.08 11.96
CA GLY A 408 -7.09 10.98 13.43
C GLY A 408 -6.99 9.56 14.00
N ASN A 409 -7.09 8.53 13.15
CA ASN A 409 -7.08 7.13 13.55
C ASN A 409 -6.41 6.25 12.49
N ASP A 410 -6.23 4.97 12.81
CA ASP A 410 -5.82 4.00 11.78
C ASP A 410 -6.91 3.96 10.68
N ALA A 411 -6.50 3.92 9.42
CA ALA A 411 -7.45 3.93 8.31
C ALA A 411 -8.24 2.61 8.26
N PHE A 412 -7.55 1.50 8.45
CA PHE A 412 -8.12 0.16 8.49
C PHE A 412 -7.62 -0.63 9.70
N LYS A 413 -8.55 -1.18 10.46
CA LYS A 413 -8.27 -2.18 11.49
C LYS A 413 -8.77 -3.55 11.00
N ILE A 414 -7.88 -4.53 10.94
CA ILE A 414 -8.23 -5.92 10.62
C ILE A 414 -8.34 -6.71 11.92
N SER A 415 -9.56 -7.16 12.24
CA SER A 415 -9.91 -7.71 13.56
C SER A 415 -10.00 -9.24 13.59
N LYS A 416 -9.73 -9.91 12.46
CA LYS A 416 -9.71 -11.38 12.32
C LYS A 416 -8.68 -11.80 11.30
N ASP A 417 -8.32 -13.08 11.30
CA ASP A 417 -7.55 -13.67 10.21
C ASP A 417 -8.32 -13.50 8.89
N LEU A 418 -7.63 -12.97 7.88
CA LEU A 418 -8.23 -12.54 6.63
C LEU A 418 -7.62 -13.28 5.44
N THR A 419 -8.47 -13.95 4.67
CA THR A 419 -8.09 -14.55 3.39
C THR A 419 -8.54 -13.66 2.23
N ILE A 420 -7.62 -13.31 1.33
CA ILE A 420 -7.87 -12.49 0.14
C ILE A 420 -7.58 -13.35 -1.08
N ASN A 421 -8.59 -13.59 -1.91
CA ASN A 421 -8.42 -14.17 -3.24
C ASN A 421 -8.79 -13.11 -4.27
N ALA A 422 -7.86 -12.73 -5.13
CA ALA A 422 -8.12 -11.83 -6.25
C ALA A 422 -7.70 -12.46 -7.59
N THR A 423 -7.73 -13.79 -7.71
CA THR A 423 -7.25 -14.52 -8.90
C THR A 423 -7.84 -13.92 -10.18
N ASN A 424 -6.95 -13.60 -11.14
CA ASN A 424 -7.28 -12.90 -12.40
C ASN A 424 -7.98 -11.54 -12.23
N SER A 425 -7.85 -10.90 -11.08
CA SER A 425 -8.55 -9.67 -10.68
C SER A 425 -7.62 -8.73 -9.89
N GLN A 426 -8.15 -7.60 -9.42
CA GLN A 426 -7.41 -6.64 -8.60
C GLN A 426 -8.14 -6.33 -7.29
N PHE A 427 -7.39 -6.31 -6.18
CA PHE A 427 -7.87 -5.86 -4.88
C PHE A 427 -6.91 -4.85 -4.25
N ASN A 428 -7.42 -3.68 -3.88
CA ASN A 428 -6.65 -2.64 -3.20
C ASN A 428 -7.29 -2.27 -1.86
N LEU A 429 -6.47 -2.24 -0.80
CA LEU A 429 -6.83 -1.70 0.52
C LEU A 429 -5.80 -0.61 0.86
N GLU A 430 -6.12 0.63 0.50
CA GLU A 430 -5.14 1.71 0.44
C GLU A 430 -5.57 2.95 1.22
N GLN A 431 -4.64 3.54 1.95
CA GLN A 431 -4.76 4.93 2.37
C GLN A 431 -4.16 5.83 1.29
N THR A 432 -4.95 6.76 0.75
CA THR A 432 -4.58 7.60 -0.38
C THR A 432 -4.67 9.08 -0.03
N LEU A 433 -3.94 9.92 -0.77
CA LEU A 433 -3.99 11.37 -0.59
C LEU A 433 -5.32 11.91 -1.13
N ASP A 434 -5.96 12.81 -0.38
CA ASP A 434 -7.13 13.58 -0.81
C ASP A 434 -6.73 15.05 -1.09
N SER A 435 -7.70 15.89 -1.44
CA SER A 435 -7.49 17.33 -1.66
C SER A 435 -7.33 18.13 -0.36
N PHE A 436 -7.30 17.49 0.81
CA PHE A 436 -7.16 18.19 2.08
C PHE A 436 -5.69 18.53 2.32
N ASN A 437 -5.33 19.79 2.05
CA ASN A 437 -3.98 20.31 2.18
C ASN A 437 -3.56 20.42 3.65
N GLY A 438 -2.31 20.02 3.95
CA GLY A 438 -1.59 20.47 5.14
C GLY A 438 -1.47 19.49 6.33
N ASN A 439 -1.98 18.26 6.24
CA ASN A 439 -1.82 17.27 7.31
C ASN A 439 -1.31 15.93 6.78
N ASP A 440 -0.22 15.44 7.38
CA ASP A 440 0.30 14.08 7.25
C ASP A 440 -0.76 13.05 7.69
N PHE A 441 -0.56 11.76 7.36
CA PHE A 441 -1.24 10.65 8.03
C PHE A 441 -0.33 10.11 9.15
N PRO A 442 -0.53 10.52 10.42
CA PRO A 442 0.35 10.11 11.53
C PRO A 442 0.04 8.70 12.06
N ARG A 443 -1.09 8.12 11.67
CA ARG A 443 -1.54 6.77 12.08
C ARG A 443 -1.32 5.76 10.97
N ASN A 444 -1.57 4.49 11.26
CA ASN A 444 -1.34 3.44 10.27
C ASN A 444 -2.44 3.42 9.21
N ALA A 445 -2.08 3.17 7.96
CA ALA A 445 -3.03 2.77 6.93
C ALA A 445 -3.71 1.46 7.33
N ILE A 446 -2.90 0.45 7.70
CA ILE A 446 -3.39 -0.85 8.15
C ILE A 446 -2.80 -1.17 9.52
N ASN A 447 -3.66 -1.55 10.46
CA ASN A 447 -3.29 -2.11 11.75
C ASN A 447 -3.91 -3.51 11.90
N SER A 448 -3.07 -4.53 11.96
CA SER A 448 -3.47 -5.93 12.15
C SER A 448 -2.46 -6.69 13.00
N THR A 449 -2.97 -7.45 13.96
CA THR A 449 -2.22 -8.51 14.67
C THR A 449 -2.60 -9.91 14.17
N HIS A 450 -3.47 -9.98 13.16
CA HIS A 450 -4.05 -11.21 12.63
C HIS A 450 -3.35 -11.63 11.34
N ASN A 451 -3.47 -12.91 11.00
CA ASN A 451 -2.86 -13.47 9.80
C ASN A 451 -3.57 -12.96 8.55
N ILE A 452 -2.80 -12.68 7.50
CA ILE A 452 -3.33 -12.33 6.18
C ILE A 452 -2.82 -13.36 5.18
N THR A 453 -3.75 -14.08 4.54
CA THR A 453 -3.43 -15.05 3.49
C THR A 453 -3.92 -14.54 2.16
N ILE A 454 -3.04 -14.47 1.16
CA ILE A 454 -3.34 -13.94 -0.18
C ILE A 454 -3.19 -15.09 -1.17
N LEU A 455 -4.31 -15.52 -1.76
CA LEU A 455 -4.39 -16.74 -2.57
C LEU A 455 -4.06 -16.54 -4.06
N GLY A 456 -4.20 -15.33 -4.60
CA GLY A 456 -3.95 -15.07 -6.01
C GLY A 456 -4.33 -13.66 -6.45
N GLY A 457 -3.90 -13.27 -7.66
CA GLY A 457 -4.24 -11.97 -8.26
C GLY A 457 -3.30 -10.83 -7.91
N ASN A 458 -3.66 -9.61 -8.32
CA ASN A 458 -2.92 -8.41 -7.95
C ASN A 458 -3.51 -7.80 -6.69
N VAL A 459 -2.72 -7.71 -5.63
CA VAL A 459 -3.16 -7.19 -4.33
C VAL A 459 -2.25 -6.07 -3.84
N THR A 460 -2.82 -4.91 -3.54
CA THR A 460 -2.08 -3.77 -2.96
C THR A 460 -2.60 -3.47 -1.56
N LEU A 461 -1.71 -3.47 -0.56
CA LEU A 461 -2.04 -3.16 0.83
C LEU A 461 -1.12 -2.05 1.35
N GLY A 462 -1.67 -1.10 2.10
CA GLY A 462 -0.91 -0.09 2.84
C GLY A 462 -1.31 1.32 2.46
N GLY A 463 -0.37 2.24 2.30
CA GLY A 463 -0.74 3.62 2.01
C GLY A 463 0.36 4.55 1.51
N ARG A 464 -0.10 5.73 1.13
CA ARG A 464 0.73 6.90 0.81
C ARG A 464 0.67 7.86 1.99
N ASP A 465 1.82 8.37 2.38
CA ASP A 465 2.03 9.23 3.54
C ASP A 465 1.69 8.60 4.90
N SER A 466 1.63 7.27 4.95
CA SER A 466 1.27 6.52 6.14
C SER A 466 2.08 5.25 6.31
N SER A 467 2.22 4.84 7.57
CA SER A 467 2.84 3.57 7.96
C SER A 467 1.80 2.44 7.91
N SER A 468 2.23 1.18 7.98
CA SER A 468 1.34 0.05 8.23
C SER A 468 1.98 -0.93 9.20
N SER A 469 1.17 -1.54 10.07
CA SER A 469 1.61 -2.54 11.03
C SER A 469 0.77 -3.81 10.86
N ILE A 470 1.37 -4.86 10.31
CA ILE A 470 0.76 -6.17 10.08
C ILE A 470 1.65 -7.21 10.75
N THR A 471 1.43 -7.45 12.04
CA THR A 471 2.32 -8.29 12.86
C THR A 471 1.93 -9.77 12.88
N GLY A 472 0.73 -10.11 12.40
CA GLY A 472 0.38 -11.50 12.09
C GLY A 472 1.16 -12.03 10.90
N THR A 473 1.06 -13.34 10.64
CA THR A 473 1.76 -13.97 9.51
C THR A 473 1.12 -13.57 8.19
N ILE A 474 1.94 -13.18 7.22
CA ILE A 474 1.52 -12.91 5.85
C ILE A 474 1.90 -14.09 4.97
N ASN A 475 0.91 -14.80 4.45
CA ASN A 475 1.09 -15.90 3.51
C ASN A 475 0.71 -15.44 2.10
N ILE A 476 1.64 -15.55 1.14
CA ILE A 476 1.43 -15.15 -0.24
C ILE A 476 1.53 -16.41 -1.11
N ALA A 477 0.39 -16.95 -1.52
CA ALA A 477 0.33 -18.19 -2.28
C ALA A 477 0.87 -18.04 -3.70
N ASN A 478 1.13 -19.17 -4.34
CA ASN A 478 1.45 -19.22 -5.76
C ASN A 478 0.34 -18.57 -6.62
N GLY A 479 0.71 -17.74 -7.58
CA GLY A 479 -0.21 -16.97 -8.43
C GLY A 479 -0.64 -15.61 -7.85
N ALA A 480 -0.23 -15.26 -6.63
CA ALA A 480 -0.42 -13.92 -6.08
C ALA A 480 0.74 -12.98 -6.47
N ASN A 481 0.40 -11.73 -6.83
CA ASN A 481 1.32 -10.62 -7.04
C ASN A 481 0.96 -9.48 -6.08
N VAL A 482 1.71 -9.41 -4.98
CA VAL A 482 1.39 -8.55 -3.84
C VAL A 482 2.32 -7.34 -3.80
N THR A 483 1.75 -6.18 -3.54
CA THR A 483 2.49 -4.96 -3.19
C THR A 483 2.11 -4.54 -1.78
N LEU A 484 3.08 -4.46 -0.88
CA LEU A 484 2.94 -3.81 0.42
C LEU A 484 3.63 -2.45 0.34
N GLN A 485 2.94 -1.39 0.77
CA GLN A 485 3.46 -0.03 0.59
C GLN A 485 3.33 0.88 1.84
N ALA A 486 4.40 1.63 2.10
CA ALA A 486 4.40 2.74 3.05
C ALA A 486 5.22 3.90 2.46
N LYS A 487 4.62 4.63 1.52
CA LYS A 487 5.30 5.72 0.80
C LYS A 487 5.32 6.99 1.67
N ASN A 488 6.40 7.77 1.64
CA ASN A 488 6.37 9.13 2.18
C ASN A 488 5.39 10.01 1.36
N GLY A 489 4.85 11.05 1.99
CA GLY A 489 4.04 12.08 1.33
C GLY A 489 4.38 13.46 1.90
N ASN A 490 3.44 14.12 2.56
CA ASN A 490 3.73 15.37 3.28
C ASN A 490 4.62 15.09 4.51
N GLY A 491 4.44 13.93 5.13
CA GLY A 491 5.26 13.43 6.22
C GLY A 491 6.41 12.54 5.75
N ALA A 492 7.43 12.46 6.60
CA ALA A 492 8.61 11.62 6.41
C ALA A 492 8.57 10.35 7.28
N ASN A 493 9.52 9.45 7.03
CA ASN A 493 9.79 8.25 7.84
C ASN A 493 8.62 7.26 7.93
N LYS A 494 7.84 7.13 6.85
CA LYS A 494 6.76 6.14 6.77
C LYS A 494 7.34 4.74 6.66
N LYS A 495 6.65 3.76 7.26
CA LYS A 495 7.24 2.45 7.47
C LYS A 495 6.23 1.32 7.44
N LEU A 496 6.60 0.20 6.83
CA LEU A 496 5.95 -1.09 7.00
C LEU A 496 6.57 -1.80 8.21
N THR A 497 5.74 -2.30 9.11
CA THR A 497 6.15 -3.19 10.22
C THR A 497 5.42 -4.51 10.04
N LEU A 498 6.16 -5.57 9.74
CA LEU A 498 5.65 -6.87 9.35
C LEU A 498 6.06 -7.97 10.34
N GLY A 499 5.19 -8.96 10.53
CA GLY A 499 5.49 -10.20 11.25
C GLY A 499 6.29 -11.20 10.38
N ASN A 500 5.92 -12.47 10.44
CA ASN A 500 6.45 -13.49 9.53
C ASN A 500 5.87 -13.30 8.13
N VAL A 501 6.68 -13.51 7.10
CA VAL A 501 6.28 -13.38 5.70
C VAL A 501 6.71 -14.61 4.91
N LEU A 502 5.75 -15.36 4.39
CA LEU A 502 5.95 -16.55 3.57
C LEU A 502 5.49 -16.26 2.14
N VAL A 503 6.38 -16.43 1.17
CA VAL A 503 6.17 -16.06 -0.23
C VAL A 503 6.33 -17.28 -1.14
N GLU A 504 5.23 -17.69 -1.75
CA GLU A 504 5.17 -18.69 -2.84
C GLU A 504 4.89 -18.04 -4.21
N GLY A 505 4.27 -16.86 -4.21
CA GLY A 505 4.05 -16.02 -5.40
C GLY A 505 5.08 -14.90 -5.55
N LYS A 506 4.61 -13.66 -5.72
CA LYS A 506 5.46 -12.46 -5.82
C LYS A 506 5.13 -11.44 -4.73
N LEU A 507 6.15 -10.94 -4.06
CA LEU A 507 6.07 -9.84 -3.09
C LEU A 507 6.92 -8.65 -3.54
N ASN A 508 6.30 -7.48 -3.60
CA ASN A 508 6.97 -6.20 -3.78
C ASN A 508 6.78 -5.36 -2.52
N LEU A 509 7.88 -4.96 -1.88
CA LEU A 509 7.87 -3.92 -0.86
C LEU A 509 8.19 -2.60 -1.54
N THR A 510 7.41 -1.56 -1.23
CA THR A 510 7.63 -0.21 -1.78
C THR A 510 7.44 0.87 -0.72
N GLY A 511 8.12 2.00 -0.90
CA GLY A 511 8.00 3.16 -0.02
C GLY A 511 9.27 3.47 0.76
N ALA A 512 9.13 4.14 1.91
CA ALA A 512 10.28 4.71 2.59
C ALA A 512 11.07 3.68 3.41
N SER A 513 10.45 2.94 4.30
CA SER A 513 11.14 1.89 5.07
C SER A 513 10.27 0.66 5.28
N ALA A 514 10.91 -0.49 5.49
CA ALA A 514 10.23 -1.72 5.89
C ALA A 514 11.04 -2.46 6.95
N ASP A 515 10.35 -2.91 8.00
CA ASP A 515 10.86 -3.83 9.01
C ASP A 515 10.06 -5.12 8.97
N ILE A 516 10.76 -6.22 8.69
CA ILE A 516 10.25 -7.57 8.85
C ILE A 516 10.81 -8.07 10.16
N ASN A 517 9.98 -8.03 11.21
CA ASN A 517 10.38 -8.40 12.55
C ASN A 517 10.44 -9.93 12.73
N GLY A 518 9.68 -10.66 11.91
CA GLY A 518 9.69 -12.12 11.86
C GLY A 518 10.62 -12.67 10.78
N ASP A 519 10.42 -13.95 10.45
CA ASP A 519 11.15 -14.61 9.37
C ASP A 519 10.60 -14.21 8.00
N LEU A 520 11.49 -14.12 7.00
CA LEU A 520 11.15 -13.96 5.59
C LEU A 520 11.53 -15.24 4.84
N THR A 521 10.55 -15.95 4.29
CA THR A 521 10.78 -17.17 3.51
C THR A 521 10.27 -17.01 2.08
N ILE A 522 11.16 -17.18 1.10
CA ILE A 522 10.87 -17.13 -0.34
C ILE A 522 11.02 -18.54 -0.91
N SER A 523 9.93 -19.08 -1.46
CA SER A 523 9.89 -20.42 -2.07
C SER A 523 10.57 -20.46 -3.43
N SER A 524 10.83 -21.64 -3.97
CA SER A 524 11.69 -21.84 -5.15
C SER A 524 11.23 -21.16 -6.44
N SER A 525 9.92 -21.03 -6.65
CA SER A 525 9.34 -20.30 -7.80
C SER A 525 8.97 -18.85 -7.50
N ALA A 526 9.19 -18.40 -6.27
CA ALA A 526 8.72 -17.11 -5.78
C ALA A 526 9.71 -15.98 -6.09
N THR A 527 9.18 -14.76 -6.13
CA THR A 527 9.98 -13.54 -6.32
C THR A 527 9.76 -12.55 -5.18
N PHE A 528 10.86 -12.05 -4.62
CA PHE A 528 10.86 -10.98 -3.63
C PHE A 528 11.62 -9.75 -4.14
N ASN A 529 10.93 -8.62 -4.17
CA ASN A 529 11.49 -7.32 -4.50
C ASN A 529 11.43 -6.41 -3.27
N GLY A 530 12.53 -6.34 -2.54
CA GLY A 530 12.71 -5.48 -1.38
C GLY A 530 13.16 -4.07 -1.78
N ASN A 531 12.28 -3.30 -2.43
CA ASN A 531 12.61 -2.00 -3.03
C ASN A 531 12.12 -0.84 -2.15
N THR A 532 12.95 -0.37 -1.22
CA THR A 532 12.61 0.78 -0.36
C THR A 532 13.53 1.97 -0.62
N ASN A 533 13.14 3.14 -0.16
CA ASN A 533 13.95 4.33 -0.32
C ASN A 533 15.03 4.41 0.74
N ASP A 534 14.64 4.37 2.02
CA ASP A 534 15.51 4.65 3.14
C ASP A 534 16.05 3.39 3.80
N ASN A 535 15.21 2.42 4.20
CA ASN A 535 15.72 1.23 4.90
C ASN A 535 14.93 -0.04 4.63
N LEU A 536 15.62 -1.19 4.71
CA LEU A 536 15.02 -2.51 4.87
C LEU A 536 15.69 -3.24 6.03
N ASN A 537 14.93 -3.58 7.06
CA ASN A 537 15.39 -4.36 8.19
C ASN A 537 14.69 -5.72 8.18
N ILE A 538 15.45 -6.82 8.23
CA ILE A 538 14.93 -8.18 8.40
C ILE A 538 15.62 -8.75 9.64
N THR A 539 14.90 -8.80 10.76
CA THR A 539 15.49 -9.22 12.04
C THR A 539 15.43 -10.72 12.26
N GLY A 540 14.42 -11.40 11.71
CA GLY A 540 14.36 -12.85 11.68
C GLY A 540 15.30 -13.47 10.65
N THR A 541 15.12 -14.76 10.38
CA THR A 541 15.86 -15.48 9.35
C THR A 541 15.30 -15.16 7.97
N PHE A 542 16.19 -14.77 7.05
CA PHE A 542 15.88 -14.63 5.63
C PHE A 542 16.25 -15.90 4.87
N THR A 543 15.25 -16.73 4.55
CA THR A 543 15.41 -17.93 3.73
C THR A 543 14.97 -17.65 2.30
N ASN A 544 15.90 -17.67 1.34
CA ASN A 544 15.61 -17.46 -0.08
C ASN A 544 15.91 -18.71 -0.90
N ASN A 545 14.85 -19.42 -1.32
CA ASN A 545 14.95 -20.52 -2.29
C ASN A 545 14.63 -20.06 -3.72
N GLY A 546 14.04 -18.87 -3.90
CA GLY A 546 13.55 -18.33 -5.17
C GLY A 546 14.45 -17.25 -5.77
N THR A 547 13.84 -16.14 -6.22
CA THR A 547 14.58 -14.96 -6.69
C THR A 547 14.32 -13.78 -5.77
N ALA A 548 15.37 -13.20 -5.21
CA ALA A 548 15.30 -12.04 -4.34
C ALA A 548 16.21 -10.91 -4.84
N GLU A 549 15.64 -9.72 -4.93
CA GLU A 549 16.36 -8.48 -5.18
C GLU A 549 16.06 -7.50 -4.05
N ILE A 550 17.10 -7.02 -3.37
CA ILE A 550 17.01 -5.96 -2.38
C ILE A 550 17.69 -4.73 -2.98
N ASN A 551 16.93 -3.66 -3.14
CA ASN A 551 17.42 -2.41 -3.72
C ASN A 551 16.96 -1.21 -2.87
N ILE A 552 17.90 -0.61 -2.16
CA ILE A 552 17.65 0.55 -1.29
C ILE A 552 18.21 1.80 -1.96
N THR A 553 17.33 2.71 -2.38
CA THR A 553 17.71 3.78 -3.32
C THR A 553 18.50 4.91 -2.68
N GLN A 554 18.34 5.15 -1.38
CA GLN A 554 19.01 6.23 -0.65
C GLN A 554 19.26 5.88 0.82
N GLY A 555 19.45 4.61 1.16
CA GLY A 555 19.79 4.24 2.53
C GLY A 555 20.27 2.80 2.66
N ALA A 556 20.01 2.16 3.80
CA ALA A 556 20.74 0.98 4.24
C ALA A 556 19.86 -0.28 4.42
N VAL A 557 20.52 -1.44 4.41
CA VAL A 557 19.91 -2.73 4.75
C VAL A 557 20.45 -3.26 6.07
N ASN A 558 19.62 -3.91 6.86
CA ASN A 558 20.03 -4.64 8.06
C ASN A 558 19.46 -6.06 8.03
N LEU A 559 20.34 -7.06 7.99
CA LEU A 559 19.94 -8.47 7.87
C LEU A 559 20.37 -9.26 9.09
N GLY A 560 19.47 -10.10 9.61
CA GLY A 560 19.76 -11.20 10.50
C GLY A 560 20.47 -12.36 9.77
N ASN A 561 20.11 -13.60 10.10
CA ASN A 561 20.66 -14.77 9.41
C ASN A 561 20.09 -14.89 8.00
N VAL A 562 20.92 -15.26 7.02
CA VAL A 562 20.51 -15.45 5.63
C VAL A 562 20.85 -16.87 5.17
N THR A 563 19.85 -17.61 4.68
CA THR A 563 20.06 -18.86 3.96
C THR A 563 19.59 -18.69 2.52
N ASN A 564 20.52 -18.67 1.57
CA ASN A 564 20.23 -18.51 0.15
C ASN A 564 20.48 -19.82 -0.62
N ASP A 565 19.43 -20.43 -1.17
CA ASP A 565 19.52 -21.50 -2.18
C ASP A 565 19.10 -21.02 -3.58
N GLY A 566 18.57 -19.80 -3.67
CA GLY A 566 18.11 -19.15 -4.89
C GLY A 566 19.05 -18.08 -5.44
N LYS A 567 18.51 -17.10 -6.18
CA LYS A 567 19.24 -15.91 -6.64
C LYS A 567 19.05 -14.77 -5.64
N LEU A 568 20.13 -14.16 -5.17
CA LEU A 568 20.09 -13.02 -4.27
C LEU A 568 21.04 -11.91 -4.71
N ASN A 569 20.50 -10.71 -4.90
CA ASN A 569 21.27 -9.50 -5.14
C ASN A 569 20.88 -8.43 -4.12
N ILE A 570 21.88 -7.78 -3.52
CA ILE A 570 21.69 -6.72 -2.51
C ILE A 570 22.45 -5.48 -2.96
N THR A 571 21.71 -4.41 -3.22
CA THR A 571 22.25 -3.11 -3.59
C THR A 571 21.71 -2.03 -2.64
N THR A 572 22.60 -1.27 -2.02
CA THR A 572 22.26 -0.14 -1.14
C THR A 572 22.96 1.13 -1.57
N HIS A 573 22.47 2.25 -1.06
CA HIS A 573 23.02 3.59 -1.29
C HIS A 573 23.00 4.36 0.04
N ALA A 574 23.67 3.82 1.05
CA ALA A 574 23.61 4.33 2.41
C ALA A 574 24.05 5.80 2.50
N LYS A 575 23.31 6.64 3.23
CA LYS A 575 23.69 8.05 3.44
C LYS A 575 24.95 8.14 4.31
N SER A 576 25.63 9.27 4.28
CA SER A 576 26.79 9.51 5.16
C SER A 576 26.42 9.28 6.63
N GLY A 577 27.22 8.46 7.32
CA GLY A 577 26.98 8.07 8.71
C GLY A 577 26.00 6.90 8.91
N GLN A 578 25.34 6.43 7.85
CA GLN A 578 24.59 5.17 7.86
C GLN A 578 25.48 4.00 7.44
N LYS A 579 25.14 2.80 7.89
CA LYS A 579 25.82 1.56 7.52
C LYS A 579 24.80 0.51 7.10
N SER A 580 25.11 -0.22 6.04
CA SER A 580 24.45 -1.50 5.75
C SER A 580 25.07 -2.57 6.64
N ILE A 581 24.25 -3.33 7.36
CA ILE A 581 24.70 -4.25 8.42
C ILE A 581 24.24 -5.67 8.10
N ILE A 582 25.18 -6.61 8.09
CA ILE A 582 24.92 -8.05 8.07
C ILE A 582 25.22 -8.57 9.47
N ARG A 583 24.21 -8.69 10.31
CA ARG A 583 24.36 -9.07 11.72
C ARG A 583 24.55 -10.57 11.91
N GLY A 584 23.78 -11.35 11.17
CA GLY A 584 23.77 -12.81 11.27
C GLY A 584 24.71 -13.48 10.28
N ASP A 585 24.73 -14.81 10.32
CA ASP A 585 25.49 -15.63 9.39
C ASP A 585 24.80 -15.67 8.00
N ILE A 586 25.59 -15.70 6.94
CA ILE A 586 25.13 -15.93 5.57
C ILE A 586 25.56 -17.31 5.11
N ILE A 587 24.62 -18.15 4.69
CA ILE A 587 24.85 -19.42 4.02
C ILE A 587 24.32 -19.32 2.60
N ASN A 588 25.22 -19.14 1.62
CA ASN A 588 24.87 -19.17 0.21
C ASN A 588 25.19 -20.53 -0.41
N LYS A 589 24.16 -21.32 -0.70
CA LYS A 589 24.25 -22.70 -1.21
C LYS A 589 24.46 -22.76 -2.72
N LYS A 590 24.01 -21.76 -3.48
CA LYS A 590 24.06 -21.77 -4.95
C LYS A 590 24.16 -20.36 -5.53
N GLY A 591 24.79 -20.26 -6.70
CA GLY A 591 24.81 -19.04 -7.50
C GLY A 591 25.66 -17.91 -6.92
N ASN A 592 25.71 -16.80 -7.66
CA ASN A 592 26.45 -15.62 -7.24
C ASN A 592 25.70 -14.89 -6.13
N LEU A 593 26.44 -14.32 -5.18
CA LEU A 593 25.93 -13.41 -4.17
C LEU A 593 26.68 -12.09 -4.28
N ASN A 594 25.94 -11.02 -4.55
CA ASN A 594 26.49 -9.67 -4.61
C ASN A 594 25.88 -8.82 -3.49
N ILE A 595 26.75 -8.18 -2.71
CA ILE A 595 26.39 -7.25 -1.65
C ILE A 595 27.15 -5.96 -1.92
N THR A 596 26.42 -4.94 -2.37
CA THR A 596 27.03 -3.72 -2.87
C THR A 596 26.42 -2.49 -2.23
N ASP A 597 27.25 -1.58 -1.73
CA ASP A 597 26.88 -0.20 -1.50
C ASP A 597 27.61 0.72 -2.49
N ASN A 598 26.82 1.43 -3.30
CA ASN A 598 27.32 2.26 -4.39
C ASN A 598 27.48 3.73 -4.02
N ASN A 599 27.08 4.15 -2.82
CA ASN A 599 27.21 5.55 -2.44
C ASN A 599 28.65 5.90 -2.04
N SER A 600 29.02 7.16 -2.22
CA SER A 600 30.34 7.67 -1.83
C SER A 600 30.49 7.61 -0.30
N ASN A 601 31.65 7.16 0.17
CA ASN A 601 31.96 7.04 1.60
C ASN A 601 31.00 6.10 2.37
N ALA A 602 30.25 5.24 1.66
CA ALA A 602 29.37 4.25 2.28
C ALA A 602 30.17 3.17 3.03
N GLU A 603 29.50 2.54 3.99
CA GLU A 603 30.08 1.49 4.82
C GLU A 603 29.17 0.26 4.87
N ILE A 604 29.75 -0.91 4.60
CA ILE A 604 29.15 -2.21 4.90
C ILE A 604 29.84 -2.78 6.14
N GLU A 605 29.05 -3.12 7.15
CA GLU A 605 29.51 -3.79 8.36
C GLU A 605 29.11 -5.27 8.31
N ILE A 606 30.11 -6.15 8.44
CA ILE A 606 29.91 -7.60 8.52
C ILE A 606 30.11 -8.00 9.99
N GLY A 607 29.08 -8.61 10.57
CA GLY A 607 29.05 -9.07 11.96
C GLY A 607 29.00 -10.59 12.12
N GLY A 608 28.62 -11.35 11.08
CA GLY A 608 28.50 -12.81 11.08
C GLY A 608 29.36 -13.49 10.02
N ASN A 609 29.45 -14.83 10.10
CA ASN A 609 30.21 -15.66 9.17
C ASN A 609 29.54 -15.76 7.80
N ILE A 610 30.31 -15.96 6.74
CA ILE A 610 29.79 -16.13 5.39
C ILE A 610 30.29 -17.44 4.80
N SER A 611 29.38 -18.29 4.35
CA SER A 611 29.66 -19.54 3.66
C SER A 611 29.17 -19.47 2.21
N GLN A 612 30.08 -19.64 1.25
CA GLN A 612 29.79 -19.63 -0.19
C GLN A 612 30.08 -21.00 -0.77
N LYS A 613 29.05 -21.76 -1.15
CA LYS A 613 29.23 -23.12 -1.66
C LYS A 613 29.68 -23.17 -3.13
N LYS A 614 29.08 -22.36 -4.01
CA LYS A 614 29.34 -22.36 -5.46
C LYS A 614 29.08 -20.98 -6.06
N GLY A 615 29.92 -20.51 -6.97
CA GLY A 615 29.78 -19.21 -7.66
C GLY A 615 30.62 -18.10 -7.02
N ASN A 616 30.41 -16.87 -7.47
CA ASN A 616 31.18 -15.72 -7.01
C ASN A 616 30.45 -15.00 -5.86
N LEU A 617 31.16 -14.76 -4.76
CA LEU A 617 30.77 -13.85 -3.70
C LEU A 617 31.48 -12.52 -3.90
N THR A 618 30.71 -11.45 -4.11
CA THR A 618 31.25 -10.08 -4.21
C THR A 618 30.70 -9.22 -3.08
N ILE A 619 31.59 -8.60 -2.31
CA ILE A 619 31.24 -7.57 -1.32
C ILE A 619 31.92 -6.28 -1.74
N SER A 620 31.14 -5.23 -2.01
CA SER A 620 31.69 -3.96 -2.49
C SER A 620 31.10 -2.75 -1.77
N SER A 621 31.97 -1.91 -1.23
CA SER A 621 31.62 -0.62 -0.61
C SER A 621 32.86 0.25 -0.57
N ASP A 622 32.73 1.55 -0.29
CA ASP A 622 33.92 2.39 -0.08
C ASP A 622 34.66 1.97 1.20
N LYS A 623 33.90 1.55 2.22
CA LYS A 623 34.40 1.01 3.48
C LYS A 623 33.73 -0.33 3.77
N ILE A 624 34.54 -1.32 4.14
CA ILE A 624 34.07 -2.60 4.65
C ILE A 624 34.65 -2.78 6.06
N ASN A 625 33.78 -2.99 7.03
CA ASN A 625 34.15 -3.12 8.44
C ASN A 625 33.86 -4.55 8.94
N ILE A 626 34.91 -5.22 9.40
CA ILE A 626 34.84 -6.53 10.05
C ILE A 626 34.71 -6.26 11.56
N ALA A 627 33.47 -6.30 12.05
CA ALA A 627 33.15 -5.85 13.41
C ALA A 627 33.62 -6.82 14.51
N ASN A 628 33.64 -8.12 14.20
CA ASN A 628 34.04 -9.21 15.10
C ASN A 628 34.96 -10.18 14.34
N PRO A 629 35.65 -11.11 15.02
CA PRO A 629 36.33 -12.20 14.34
C PRO A 629 35.35 -12.99 13.46
N ILE A 630 35.61 -13.02 12.15
CA ILE A 630 34.69 -13.55 11.15
C ILE A 630 35.41 -14.50 10.21
N LYS A 631 34.73 -15.58 9.84
CA LYS A 631 35.14 -16.50 8.80
C LYS A 631 34.29 -16.32 7.53
N ILE A 632 34.96 -16.08 6.42
CA ILE A 632 34.39 -16.17 5.06
C ILE A 632 34.98 -17.43 4.43
N GLN A 633 34.16 -18.43 4.16
CA GLN A 633 34.65 -19.74 3.71
C GLN A 633 33.88 -20.29 2.52
N LYS A 634 34.54 -21.14 1.74
CA LYS A 634 33.86 -22.04 0.83
C LYS A 634 33.05 -23.06 1.63
N GLY A 635 31.76 -23.20 1.32
CA GLY A 635 30.89 -24.21 1.93
C GLY A 635 31.25 -25.62 1.45
N ILE A 636 31.33 -26.59 2.36
CA ILE A 636 31.61 -28.01 2.09
C ILE A 636 30.38 -28.83 2.47
N ASP A 637 29.97 -29.78 1.63
CA ASP A 637 28.88 -30.70 1.98
C ASP A 637 29.35 -31.77 2.96
N GLU A 638 28.65 -31.90 4.09
CA GLU A 638 28.70 -33.12 4.88
C GLU A 638 28.04 -34.25 4.07
N LYS A 639 28.85 -35.13 3.49
CA LYS A 639 28.46 -36.32 2.68
C LYS A 639 27.80 -36.04 1.32
N THR A 640 28.60 -35.91 0.26
CA THR A 640 28.30 -36.62 -1.00
C THR A 640 29.60 -36.98 -1.74
N SER A 641 29.88 -38.27 -1.79
CA SER A 641 30.89 -38.93 -2.60
C SER A 641 30.39 -39.13 -4.04
N SER A 642 30.18 -38.05 -4.79
CA SER A 642 29.97 -38.13 -6.23
C SER A 642 30.88 -37.15 -6.95
N SER A 643 31.97 -37.71 -7.47
CA SER A 643 32.89 -37.12 -8.43
C SER A 643 32.15 -36.57 -9.65
N GLY A 644 32.24 -35.28 -9.94
CA GLY A 644 31.78 -34.73 -11.22
C GLY A 644 31.77 -33.21 -11.33
N ASP A 645 31.18 -32.50 -10.36
CA ASP A 645 31.09 -31.04 -10.41
C ASP A 645 32.18 -30.39 -9.56
N THR A 646 33.20 -29.82 -10.19
CA THR A 646 34.12 -28.89 -9.52
C THR A 646 33.32 -27.67 -9.09
N ASN A 647 32.81 -27.66 -7.85
CA ASN A 647 32.14 -26.50 -7.28
C ASN A 647 33.18 -25.38 -7.12
N VAL A 648 33.34 -24.54 -8.14
CA VAL A 648 34.21 -23.36 -8.08
C VAL A 648 33.52 -22.31 -7.20
N ALA A 649 34.24 -21.79 -6.22
CA ALA A 649 33.80 -20.66 -5.42
C ALA A 649 34.92 -19.61 -5.37
N ASN A 650 34.57 -18.36 -5.65
CA ASN A 650 35.50 -17.24 -5.61
C ASN A 650 34.97 -16.13 -4.68
N LEU A 651 35.89 -15.42 -4.04
CA LEU A 651 35.62 -14.25 -3.21
C LEU A 651 36.30 -13.01 -3.80
N THR A 652 35.53 -11.92 -3.94
CA THR A 652 36.06 -10.59 -4.25
C THR A 652 35.56 -9.60 -3.19
N ILE A 653 36.48 -9.01 -2.43
CA ILE A 653 36.21 -7.89 -1.54
C ILE A 653 36.71 -6.62 -2.25
N LYS A 654 35.80 -5.74 -2.66
CA LYS A 654 36.13 -4.53 -3.41
C LYS A 654 35.89 -3.28 -2.56
N THR A 655 36.96 -2.68 -2.04
CA THR A 655 36.88 -1.55 -1.10
C THR A 655 38.03 -0.55 -1.23
N LYS A 656 37.86 0.67 -0.71
CA LYS A 656 38.98 1.61 -0.48
C LYS A 656 39.59 1.38 0.89
N GLU A 657 38.77 0.99 1.86
CA GLU A 657 39.20 0.72 3.23
C GLU A 657 38.59 -0.58 3.75
N LEU A 658 39.43 -1.55 4.11
CA LEU A 658 39.03 -2.74 4.86
C LEU A 658 39.43 -2.55 6.32
N LYS A 659 38.46 -2.15 7.15
CA LYS A 659 38.63 -1.96 8.59
C LYS A 659 38.47 -3.28 9.32
N LEU A 660 39.35 -3.53 10.27
CA LEU A 660 39.38 -4.75 11.06
C LEU A 660 39.26 -4.38 12.54
N ALA A 661 38.10 -4.59 13.13
CA ALA A 661 37.94 -4.62 14.59
C ALA A 661 38.15 -6.04 15.15
N GLY A 662 37.86 -7.06 14.34
CA GLY A 662 38.24 -8.44 14.55
C GLY A 662 39.04 -9.03 13.38
N ASP A 663 39.56 -10.23 13.58
CA ASP A 663 40.31 -10.96 12.55
C ASP A 663 39.37 -11.47 11.44
N LEU A 664 39.89 -11.52 10.21
CA LEU A 664 39.20 -12.04 9.05
C LEU A 664 39.90 -13.31 8.55
N ASP A 665 39.22 -14.45 8.62
CA ASP A 665 39.69 -15.71 8.04
C ASP A 665 38.93 -16.00 6.74
N ILE A 666 39.64 -15.96 5.61
CA ILE A 666 39.17 -16.30 4.28
C ILE A 666 39.67 -17.70 3.96
N SER A 667 38.79 -18.68 3.73
CA SER A 667 39.24 -20.07 3.60
C SER A 667 38.62 -20.89 2.47
N ASN A 668 39.42 -21.82 1.95
CA ASN A 668 39.06 -22.87 0.99
C ASN A 668 38.56 -22.40 -0.39
N PHE A 669 38.66 -21.10 -0.71
CA PHE A 669 38.26 -20.58 -2.02
C PHE A 669 39.23 -20.98 -3.13
N ASP A 670 38.71 -21.11 -4.34
CA ASP A 670 39.54 -21.31 -5.54
C ASP A 670 40.31 -20.03 -5.88
N LYS A 671 39.66 -18.87 -5.70
CA LYS A 671 40.30 -17.55 -5.74
C LYS A 671 39.72 -16.66 -4.64
N ALA A 672 40.56 -15.95 -3.91
CA ALA A 672 40.13 -14.87 -3.05
C ALA A 672 40.97 -13.62 -3.27
N GLU A 673 40.29 -12.50 -3.56
CA GLU A 673 40.95 -11.23 -3.82
C GLU A 673 40.36 -10.08 -3.01
N ILE A 674 41.25 -9.20 -2.54
CA ILE A 674 40.90 -7.90 -1.96
C ILE A 674 41.39 -6.83 -2.93
N VAL A 675 40.46 -6.07 -3.51
CA VAL A 675 40.74 -5.13 -4.60
C VAL A 675 40.28 -3.71 -4.29
N ALA A 676 40.99 -2.72 -4.80
CA ALA A 676 40.58 -1.31 -4.70
C ALA A 676 39.22 -1.05 -5.37
N LYS A 677 38.39 -0.19 -4.76
CA LYS A 677 37.13 0.28 -5.34
C LYS A 677 37.30 1.65 -6.00
N GLY A 678 37.16 1.69 -7.32
CA GLY A 678 37.21 2.93 -8.09
C GLY A 678 38.61 3.56 -8.08
N GLU A 679 38.67 4.89 -8.19
CA GLU A 679 39.92 5.65 -8.36
C GLU A 679 40.73 5.87 -7.06
N GLY A 680 40.62 4.98 -6.06
CA GLY A 680 41.17 5.18 -4.72
C GLY A 680 42.18 4.12 -4.30
N ASP A 681 43.10 4.49 -3.41
CA ASP A 681 44.01 3.55 -2.75
C ASP A 681 43.24 2.53 -1.90
N LEU A 682 43.85 1.35 -1.71
CA LEU A 682 43.37 0.31 -0.82
C LEU A 682 44.13 0.34 0.50
N VAL A 683 43.42 0.53 1.60
CA VAL A 683 43.96 0.44 2.96
C VAL A 683 43.36 -0.78 3.65
N ILE A 684 44.21 -1.65 4.20
CA ILE A 684 43.80 -2.82 5.00
C ILE A 684 44.28 -2.63 6.44
N GLY A 685 43.35 -2.63 7.39
CA GLY A 685 43.63 -2.42 8.81
C GLY A 685 43.61 -0.95 9.24
N ASN A 686 43.57 -0.71 10.56
CA ASN A 686 43.52 0.64 11.11
C ASN A 686 44.92 1.23 11.23
N SER A 687 45.05 2.55 11.06
CA SER A 687 46.36 3.22 11.22
C SER A 687 46.91 3.16 12.65
N SER A 688 46.07 2.90 13.66
CA SER A 688 46.50 2.62 15.03
C SER A 688 47.30 1.31 15.16
N ASP A 689 47.13 0.39 14.22
CA ASP A 689 47.63 -0.97 14.32
C ASP A 689 49.03 -1.12 13.67
N ASN A 690 49.58 -0.03 13.13
CA ASN A 690 50.83 0.01 12.40
C ASN A 690 52.01 -0.57 13.22
N GLY A 691 52.43 -1.80 12.92
CA GLY A 691 53.55 -2.46 13.59
C GLY A 691 53.24 -2.88 15.03
N SER A 692 51.96 -2.94 15.40
CA SER A 692 51.52 -3.46 16.70
C SER A 692 51.50 -4.99 16.71
N ALA A 693 51.93 -5.61 17.81
CA ALA A 693 51.78 -7.06 18.00
C ALA A 693 50.30 -7.49 18.07
N ASP A 694 49.41 -6.58 18.47
CA ASP A 694 47.97 -6.80 18.60
C ASP A 694 47.17 -6.44 17.32
N ALA A 695 47.88 -6.13 16.23
CA ALA A 695 47.27 -5.79 14.94
C ALA A 695 46.37 -6.93 14.45
N LYS A 696 45.14 -6.56 14.05
CA LYS A 696 44.19 -7.53 13.49
C LYS A 696 44.71 -8.12 12.19
N LYS A 697 44.21 -9.32 11.88
CA LYS A 697 44.78 -10.17 10.85
C LYS A 697 43.77 -10.47 9.74
N VAL A 698 44.26 -10.50 8.50
CA VAL A 698 43.60 -11.16 7.37
C VAL A 698 44.34 -12.45 7.07
N THR A 699 43.65 -13.59 7.12
CA THR A 699 44.23 -14.90 6.82
C THR A 699 43.57 -15.50 5.57
N PHE A 700 44.37 -15.98 4.63
CA PHE A 700 43.95 -16.78 3.48
C PHE A 700 44.31 -18.25 3.74
N SER A 701 43.38 -19.01 4.28
CA SER A 701 43.60 -20.39 4.71
C SER A 701 43.17 -21.38 3.62
N ASN A 702 44.10 -22.17 3.08
CA ASN A 702 43.83 -23.13 1.99
C ASN A 702 43.18 -22.49 0.74
N VAL A 703 43.55 -21.25 0.40
CA VAL A 703 43.09 -20.56 -0.82
C VAL A 703 44.09 -20.83 -1.95
N LYS A 704 43.62 -21.20 -3.15
CA LYS A 704 44.51 -21.55 -4.27
C LYS A 704 45.12 -20.35 -4.98
N ASP A 705 44.43 -19.21 -4.99
CA ASP A 705 44.93 -17.94 -5.54
C ASP A 705 44.52 -16.81 -4.59
N SER A 706 45.49 -16.32 -3.81
CA SER A 706 45.30 -15.23 -2.84
C SER A 706 45.90 -13.95 -3.38
N LYS A 707 45.06 -12.93 -3.61
CA LYS A 707 45.48 -11.68 -4.24
C LYS A 707 45.04 -10.44 -3.46
N ILE A 708 45.93 -9.45 -3.37
CA ILE A 708 45.60 -8.07 -2.99
C ILE A 708 45.99 -7.17 -4.15
N SER A 709 45.09 -6.33 -4.65
CA SER A 709 45.46 -5.43 -5.75
C SER A 709 44.74 -4.11 -5.83
N ALA A 710 45.45 -3.09 -6.31
CA ALA A 710 44.92 -1.77 -6.60
C ALA A 710 45.44 -1.32 -7.97
N GLU A 711 44.70 -1.62 -9.04
CA GLU A 711 45.11 -1.26 -10.40
C GLU A 711 45.19 0.26 -10.54
N GLY A 712 46.40 0.80 -10.78
CA GLY A 712 46.64 2.25 -10.90
C GLY A 712 46.72 3.03 -9.56
N HIS A 713 46.53 2.36 -8.41
CA HIS A 713 46.48 3.00 -7.09
C HIS A 713 47.36 2.30 -6.05
N GLY A 714 47.56 2.92 -4.90
CA GLY A 714 48.40 2.40 -3.82
C GLY A 714 47.72 1.32 -2.98
N VAL A 715 48.52 0.43 -2.39
CA VAL A 715 48.11 -0.50 -1.33
C VAL A 715 48.86 -0.17 -0.05
N LYS A 716 48.13 0.02 1.06
CA LYS A 716 48.69 0.22 2.41
C LYS A 716 48.20 -0.87 3.36
N LEU A 717 49.13 -1.65 3.90
CA LEU A 717 48.85 -2.76 4.80
C LEU A 717 49.22 -2.38 6.24
N ASN A 718 48.22 -2.02 7.04
CA ASN A 718 48.37 -1.69 8.46
C ASN A 718 48.07 -2.88 9.37
N SER A 719 47.53 -3.96 8.83
CA SER A 719 47.20 -5.20 9.52
C SER A 719 48.06 -6.35 9.05
N ASN A 720 48.17 -7.40 9.88
CA ASN A 720 48.88 -8.61 9.49
C ASN A 720 48.12 -9.31 8.37
N VAL A 721 48.84 -9.78 7.35
CA VAL A 721 48.27 -10.56 6.24
C VAL A 721 48.99 -11.89 6.19
N GLU A 722 48.25 -13.00 6.21
CA GLU A 722 48.87 -14.32 6.14
C GLU A 722 48.16 -15.27 5.19
N THR A 723 48.88 -16.25 4.67
CA THR A 723 48.35 -17.44 4.00
C THR A 723 48.74 -18.66 4.83
N SER A 724 47.82 -19.59 5.03
CA SER A 724 48.09 -20.82 5.80
C SER A 724 47.65 -22.07 5.03
N SER A 725 48.28 -23.21 5.35
CA SER A 725 47.86 -24.54 4.90
C SER A 725 47.41 -25.40 6.09
N GLY A 726 46.36 -26.19 5.90
CA GLY A 726 45.98 -27.28 6.81
C GLY A 726 46.80 -28.56 6.60
N ASP A 727 47.56 -28.62 5.49
CA ASP A 727 48.50 -29.69 5.20
C ASP A 727 49.90 -29.29 5.72
N SER A 728 50.49 -30.19 6.50
CA SER A 728 51.84 -30.07 7.07
C SER A 728 52.93 -30.60 6.13
N SER A 729 52.55 -31.11 4.95
CA SER A 729 53.50 -31.60 3.96
C SER A 729 54.33 -30.45 3.37
N THR A 730 55.65 -30.61 3.41
CA THR A 730 56.65 -29.67 2.87
C THR A 730 56.95 -29.92 1.39
N GLU A 731 56.26 -30.89 0.78
CA GLU A 731 56.47 -31.30 -0.60
C GLU A 731 55.60 -30.44 -1.54
N ASN A 732 56.11 -30.23 -2.76
CA ASN A 732 55.31 -29.68 -3.87
C ASN A 732 54.17 -30.67 -4.17
N GLY A 733 53.08 -30.60 -3.41
CA GLY A 733 51.87 -31.36 -3.69
C GLY A 733 51.41 -31.04 -5.10
N SER A 734 51.21 -32.07 -5.91
CA SER A 734 50.71 -32.01 -7.29
C SER A 734 49.27 -31.47 -7.42
N ASP A 735 48.74 -30.87 -6.36
CA ASP A 735 47.31 -30.80 -6.10
C ASP A 735 46.72 -29.39 -6.38
N GLY A 736 47.51 -28.51 -7.02
CA GLY A 736 47.02 -27.21 -7.51
C GLY A 736 46.71 -26.17 -6.42
N ASN A 737 47.08 -26.40 -5.16
CA ASN A 737 46.92 -25.43 -4.07
C ASN A 737 48.10 -24.45 -4.04
N ASN A 738 48.05 -23.38 -4.83
CA ASN A 738 49.08 -22.33 -4.79
C ASN A 738 48.84 -21.36 -3.61
N ILE A 739 49.21 -21.80 -2.41
CA ILE A 739 49.13 -21.09 -1.11
C ILE A 739 50.10 -19.89 -0.98
N GLY A 740 50.38 -19.21 -2.08
CA GLY A 740 51.14 -17.97 -2.15
C GLY A 740 50.23 -16.74 -2.05
N LEU A 741 50.83 -15.60 -1.72
CA LEU A 741 50.20 -14.28 -1.72
C LEU A 741 50.77 -13.43 -2.85
N THR A 742 49.90 -12.89 -3.68
CA THR A 742 50.27 -11.89 -4.70
C THR A 742 49.72 -10.52 -4.33
N ILE A 743 50.59 -9.50 -4.35
CA ILE A 743 50.23 -8.10 -4.12
C ILE A 743 50.62 -7.28 -5.34
N SER A 744 49.67 -6.60 -5.98
CA SER A 744 49.92 -5.81 -7.19
C SER A 744 49.28 -4.42 -7.09
N ALA A 745 50.07 -3.37 -7.19
CA ALA A 745 49.60 -1.99 -7.03
C ALA A 745 50.49 -1.00 -7.80
N LYS A 746 50.11 0.28 -7.82
CA LYS A 746 51.00 1.38 -8.22
C LYS A 746 52.17 1.52 -7.24
N ASP A 747 51.83 1.62 -5.95
CA ASP A 747 52.72 1.76 -4.80
C ASP A 747 52.30 0.76 -3.71
N VAL A 748 53.25 0.22 -2.95
CA VAL A 748 52.95 -0.70 -1.84
C VAL A 748 53.64 -0.22 -0.56
N THR A 749 52.87 -0.05 0.52
CA THR A 749 53.38 0.28 1.86
C THR A 749 53.02 -0.84 2.83
N VAL A 750 54.03 -1.43 3.47
CA VAL A 750 53.90 -2.53 4.44
C VAL A 750 54.20 -2.00 5.84
N ASN A 751 53.16 -1.79 6.64
CA ASN A 751 53.27 -1.31 8.02
C ASN A 751 53.08 -2.42 9.07
N SER A 752 52.70 -3.63 8.66
CA SER A 752 52.50 -4.81 9.50
C SER A 752 52.96 -6.08 8.78
N ASN A 753 52.93 -7.23 9.44
CA ASN A 753 53.60 -8.44 8.94
C ASN A 753 52.87 -9.10 7.76
N ILE A 754 53.65 -9.66 6.83
CA ILE A 754 53.19 -10.50 5.72
C ILE A 754 53.75 -11.91 5.88
N THR A 755 52.86 -12.80 6.29
CA THR A 755 52.94 -14.26 6.47
C THR A 755 52.62 -15.18 5.30
N SER A 756 53.50 -15.59 4.37
CA SER A 756 53.09 -16.66 3.44
C SER A 756 53.64 -18.03 3.80
N HIS A 757 52.84 -19.07 3.54
CA HIS A 757 53.33 -20.44 3.62
C HIS A 757 54.32 -20.70 2.48
N LYS A 758 53.96 -20.41 1.22
CA LYS A 758 54.77 -20.77 0.05
C LYS A 758 55.50 -19.60 -0.59
N THR A 759 54.79 -18.59 -1.11
CA THR A 759 55.43 -17.46 -1.80
C THR A 759 54.80 -16.13 -1.44
N VAL A 760 55.61 -15.08 -1.34
CA VAL A 760 55.13 -13.70 -1.33
C VAL A 760 55.63 -13.00 -2.58
N ASN A 761 54.73 -12.59 -3.47
CA ASN A 761 55.05 -11.84 -4.69
C ASN A 761 54.46 -10.44 -4.59
N ILE A 762 55.31 -9.41 -4.53
CA ILE A 762 54.90 -8.01 -4.46
C ILE A 762 55.37 -7.29 -5.72
N SER A 763 54.45 -6.64 -6.42
CA SER A 763 54.72 -5.86 -7.63
C SER A 763 54.12 -4.46 -7.50
N ALA A 764 54.99 -3.45 -7.35
CA ALA A 764 54.64 -2.03 -7.48
C ALA A 764 55.01 -1.56 -8.90
N SER A 765 54.03 -1.52 -9.80
CA SER A 765 54.26 -1.32 -11.25
C SER A 765 54.76 0.07 -11.61
N GLU A 766 54.38 1.07 -10.82
CA GLU A 766 54.54 2.48 -11.19
C GLU A 766 55.31 3.31 -10.17
N GLY A 767 55.41 2.89 -8.93
CA GLY A 767 56.15 3.59 -7.88
C GLY A 767 56.84 2.64 -6.90
N GLY A 768 56.73 2.93 -5.61
CA GLY A 768 57.66 2.40 -4.60
C GLY A 768 57.14 1.22 -3.78
N ILE A 769 58.07 0.43 -3.23
CA ILE A 769 57.83 -0.42 -2.06
C ILE A 769 58.46 0.24 -0.82
N THR A 770 57.69 0.37 0.25
CA THR A 770 58.19 0.85 1.55
C THR A 770 57.78 -0.12 2.65
N THR A 771 58.73 -0.56 3.48
CA THR A 771 58.46 -1.43 4.64
C THR A 771 58.83 -0.69 5.93
N LYS A 772 57.96 -0.72 6.94
CA LYS A 772 58.22 -0.10 8.25
C LYS A 772 59.20 -0.94 9.08
N ALA A 773 60.02 -0.28 9.91
CA ALA A 773 60.89 -0.95 10.88
C ALA A 773 60.08 -1.88 11.82
N GLY A 774 60.65 -3.04 12.14
CA GLY A 774 60.00 -4.08 12.96
C GLY A 774 58.96 -4.94 12.24
N THR A 775 58.63 -4.65 10.97
CA THR A 775 57.74 -5.50 10.16
C THR A 775 58.52 -6.64 9.49
N THR A 776 57.84 -7.75 9.23
CA THR A 776 58.41 -8.92 8.55
C THR A 776 57.58 -9.30 7.34
N ILE A 777 58.22 -9.47 6.18
CA ILE A 777 57.70 -10.13 4.98
C ILE A 777 58.38 -11.49 4.90
N ASN A 778 57.65 -12.58 5.10
CA ASN A 778 58.24 -13.91 5.16
C ASN A 778 57.47 -14.94 4.33
N ALA A 779 58.20 -15.78 3.59
CA ALA A 779 57.70 -17.00 2.98
C ALA A 779 58.33 -18.22 3.66
N THR A 780 57.54 -18.98 4.42
CA THR A 780 58.05 -20.04 5.31
C THR A 780 58.71 -21.19 4.57
N THR A 781 58.12 -21.66 3.47
CA THR A 781 58.59 -22.84 2.73
C THR A 781 59.02 -22.55 1.30
N GLY A 782 58.96 -21.29 0.84
CA GLY A 782 59.36 -20.91 -0.50
C GLY A 782 59.91 -19.49 -0.57
N SER A 783 59.65 -18.77 -1.66
CA SER A 783 60.38 -17.57 -2.04
C SER A 783 59.64 -16.27 -1.74
N VAL A 784 60.39 -15.20 -1.48
CA VAL A 784 59.87 -13.84 -1.50
C VAL A 784 60.44 -13.10 -2.71
N GLU A 785 59.55 -12.55 -3.55
CA GLU A 785 59.91 -11.71 -4.68
C GLU A 785 59.23 -10.35 -4.55
N VAL A 786 60.04 -9.29 -4.54
CA VAL A 786 59.59 -7.90 -4.45
C VAL A 786 60.14 -7.14 -5.63
N THR A 787 59.26 -6.58 -6.46
CA THR A 787 59.62 -5.73 -7.60
C THR A 787 58.90 -4.39 -7.49
N ALA A 788 59.65 -3.29 -7.60
CA ALA A 788 59.13 -1.93 -7.58
C ALA A 788 59.97 -1.01 -8.48
N LYS A 789 59.56 0.25 -8.71
CA LYS A 789 60.46 1.25 -9.32
C LYS A 789 61.54 1.70 -8.36
N THR A 790 61.20 1.90 -7.08
CA THR A 790 62.10 2.25 -5.98
C THR A 790 61.79 1.39 -4.76
N GLY A 791 62.78 1.12 -3.92
CA GLY A 791 62.58 0.37 -2.67
C GLY A 791 63.19 1.08 -1.46
N ASP A 792 62.43 1.15 -0.38
CA ASP A 792 62.88 1.58 0.95
C ASP A 792 62.52 0.50 1.98
N ILE A 793 63.50 -0.35 2.29
CA ILE A 793 63.32 -1.53 3.12
C ILE A 793 63.88 -1.25 4.51
N SER A 794 63.02 -0.93 5.47
CA SER A 794 63.40 -0.81 6.89
C SER A 794 63.06 -2.05 7.74
N GLY A 795 62.32 -3.02 7.20
CA GLY A 795 61.88 -4.24 7.90
C GLY A 795 62.70 -5.49 7.57
N THR A 796 62.18 -6.65 7.93
CA THR A 796 62.76 -7.96 7.57
C THR A 796 62.06 -8.53 6.33
N ILE A 797 62.84 -9.02 5.36
CA ILE A 797 62.38 -9.83 4.24
C ILE A 797 63.08 -11.18 4.30
N SER A 798 62.33 -12.28 4.40
CA SER A 798 62.89 -13.62 4.61
C SER A 798 62.18 -14.70 3.80
N GLY A 799 62.91 -15.68 3.31
CA GLY A 799 62.36 -16.84 2.60
C GLY A 799 63.45 -17.84 2.22
N LYS A 800 63.11 -18.97 1.59
CA LYS A 800 64.13 -19.89 1.04
C LYS A 800 65.04 -19.18 0.06
N THR A 801 64.45 -18.44 -0.87
CA THR A 801 65.13 -17.46 -1.71
C THR A 801 64.46 -16.11 -1.53
N VAL A 802 65.24 -15.04 -1.68
CA VAL A 802 64.72 -13.67 -1.59
C VAL A 802 65.22 -12.88 -2.79
N SER A 803 64.32 -12.21 -3.49
CA SER A 803 64.65 -11.30 -4.59
C SER A 803 64.00 -9.94 -4.34
N VAL A 804 64.80 -8.87 -4.34
CA VAL A 804 64.33 -7.49 -4.18
C VAL A 804 64.86 -6.64 -5.33
N THR A 805 63.97 -6.13 -6.17
CA THR A 805 64.31 -5.43 -7.41
C THR A 805 63.71 -4.03 -7.43
N ALA A 806 64.56 -3.01 -7.51
CA ALA A 806 64.24 -1.66 -7.95
C ALA A 806 64.53 -1.53 -9.46
N SER A 807 63.48 -1.60 -10.26
CA SER A 807 63.56 -1.72 -11.73
C SER A 807 64.06 -0.47 -12.46
N SER A 808 63.92 0.71 -11.85
CA SER A 808 64.31 1.98 -12.48
C SER A 808 64.93 3.02 -11.57
N GLY A 809 64.77 2.91 -10.25
CA GLY A 809 65.28 3.86 -9.27
C GLY A 809 66.17 3.19 -8.23
N SER A 810 66.28 3.81 -7.05
CA SER A 810 67.16 3.35 -5.98
C SER A 810 66.50 2.30 -5.08
N LEU A 811 67.34 1.45 -4.49
CA LEU A 811 66.97 0.49 -3.44
C LEU A 811 67.77 0.81 -2.18
N THR A 812 67.09 1.14 -1.09
CA THR A 812 67.70 1.38 0.22
C THR A 812 67.32 0.25 1.18
N VAL A 813 68.31 -0.32 1.87
CA VAL A 813 68.16 -1.26 2.97
C VAL A 813 68.56 -0.52 4.25
N GLY A 814 67.57 -0.17 5.07
CA GLY A 814 67.71 0.68 6.27
C GLY A 814 68.49 0.01 7.40
N GLY A 815 68.98 0.81 8.36
CA GLY A 815 69.96 0.37 9.36
C GLY A 815 69.52 -0.75 10.31
N ASP A 816 68.22 -1.04 10.42
CA ASP A 816 67.69 -2.17 11.22
C ASP A 816 67.03 -3.25 10.33
N ALA A 817 67.14 -3.10 9.01
CA ALA A 817 66.51 -3.99 8.06
C ALA A 817 67.30 -5.29 7.90
N LYS A 818 66.59 -6.40 7.66
CA LYS A 818 67.18 -7.71 7.42
C LYS A 818 66.67 -8.30 6.12
N ILE A 819 67.55 -8.76 5.23
CA ILE A 819 67.18 -9.54 4.04
C ILE A 819 67.83 -10.91 4.18
N ASN A 820 67.03 -11.97 4.29
CA ASN A 820 67.51 -13.28 4.73
C ASN A 820 67.00 -14.41 3.82
N ALA A 821 67.86 -14.96 2.97
CA ALA A 821 67.60 -16.20 2.26
C ALA A 821 68.10 -17.39 3.09
N THR A 822 67.17 -18.25 3.52
CA THR A 822 67.47 -19.32 4.50
C THR A 822 68.13 -20.55 3.90
N GLU A 823 67.90 -20.83 2.61
CA GLU A 823 68.39 -22.03 1.93
C GLU A 823 69.03 -21.75 0.57
N GLY A 824 68.63 -20.69 -0.13
CA GLY A 824 69.10 -20.38 -1.48
C GLY A 824 69.61 -18.95 -1.61
N ALA A 825 69.50 -18.37 -2.81
CA ALA A 825 70.07 -17.07 -3.10
C ALA A 825 69.26 -15.90 -2.50
N ALA A 826 69.98 -14.87 -2.04
CA ALA A 826 69.45 -13.53 -1.82
C ALA A 826 69.92 -12.65 -2.99
N THR A 827 68.99 -12.07 -3.76
CA THR A 827 69.30 -11.23 -4.92
C THR A 827 68.74 -9.83 -4.71
N LEU A 828 69.60 -8.81 -4.77
CA LEU A 828 69.18 -7.41 -4.75
C LEU A 828 69.56 -6.75 -6.07
N THR A 829 68.61 -6.07 -6.71
CA THR A 829 68.80 -5.48 -8.05
C THR A 829 68.37 -4.01 -8.08
N ALA A 830 69.26 -3.12 -8.52
CA ALA A 830 69.02 -1.69 -8.79
C ALA A 830 69.90 -1.21 -9.97
N THR A 831 69.83 -1.89 -11.12
CA THR A 831 70.73 -1.68 -12.27
C THR A 831 70.61 -0.32 -12.96
N LYS A 832 69.56 0.45 -12.64
CA LYS A 832 69.34 1.82 -13.16
C LYS A 832 69.48 2.91 -12.10
N GLY A 833 69.65 2.55 -10.83
CA GLY A 833 69.75 3.49 -9.70
C GLY A 833 70.86 3.11 -8.72
N THR A 834 70.78 3.64 -7.50
CA THR A 834 71.75 3.35 -6.44
C THR A 834 71.19 2.31 -5.48
N LEU A 835 71.97 1.29 -5.17
CA LEU A 835 71.70 0.34 -4.09
C LEU A 835 72.47 0.78 -2.84
N THR A 836 71.77 1.11 -1.77
CA THR A 836 72.36 1.58 -0.51
C THR A 836 71.99 0.63 0.61
N THR A 837 72.97 0.06 1.29
CA THR A 837 72.76 -0.65 2.56
C THR A 837 73.30 0.24 3.68
N VAL A 838 72.45 0.61 4.63
CA VAL A 838 72.82 1.48 5.75
C VAL A 838 73.55 0.66 6.82
N LYS A 839 74.49 1.28 7.54
CA LYS A 839 75.18 0.63 8.66
C LYS A 839 74.17 0.07 9.68
N GLY A 840 74.34 -1.20 10.05
CA GLY A 840 73.43 -1.97 10.90
C GLY A 840 72.49 -2.90 10.13
N SER A 841 72.25 -2.65 8.83
CA SER A 841 71.49 -3.58 7.99
C SER A 841 72.20 -4.93 7.86
N ASN A 842 71.44 -6.00 7.67
CA ASN A 842 71.97 -7.36 7.54
C ASN A 842 71.37 -8.05 6.31
N ILE A 843 72.21 -8.48 5.38
CA ILE A 843 71.83 -9.22 4.18
C ILE A 843 72.53 -10.57 4.21
N ASP A 844 71.78 -11.66 4.37
CA ASP A 844 72.31 -13.00 4.57
C ASP A 844 71.71 -13.99 3.56
N ALA A 845 72.57 -14.72 2.86
CA ALA A 845 72.23 -15.87 2.03
C ALA A 845 72.82 -17.14 2.66
N ASN A 846 72.22 -17.59 3.77
CA ASN A 846 72.76 -18.59 4.70
C ASN A 846 73.45 -19.81 4.08
N LYS A 847 72.90 -20.33 2.98
CA LYS A 847 73.37 -21.54 2.26
C LYS A 847 73.43 -21.34 0.75
N GLY A 848 73.53 -20.09 0.32
CA GLY A 848 73.40 -19.72 -1.09
C GLY A 848 74.24 -18.52 -1.49
N THR A 849 74.07 -18.09 -2.73
CA THR A 849 74.79 -16.94 -3.27
C THR A 849 74.05 -15.64 -2.95
N LEU A 850 74.74 -14.69 -2.34
CA LEU A 850 74.30 -13.30 -2.28
C LEU A 850 74.68 -12.61 -3.59
N VAL A 851 73.68 -12.15 -4.37
CA VAL A 851 73.89 -11.46 -5.64
C VAL A 851 73.42 -10.02 -5.52
N ILE A 852 74.32 -9.07 -5.76
CA ILE A 852 74.05 -7.63 -5.77
C ILE A 852 74.27 -7.10 -7.19
N ASN A 853 73.21 -6.65 -7.86
CA ASN A 853 73.28 -6.09 -9.20
C ASN A 853 72.88 -4.61 -9.15
N ALA A 854 73.79 -3.67 -9.38
CA ALA A 854 73.48 -2.24 -9.27
C ALA A 854 74.21 -1.40 -10.32
N LYS A 855 73.73 -0.17 -10.58
CA LYS A 855 74.59 0.82 -11.26
C LYS A 855 75.64 1.32 -10.28
N ASP A 856 75.18 1.88 -9.17
CA ASP A 856 76.01 2.36 -8.07
C ASP A 856 75.62 1.59 -6.79
N ALA A 857 76.60 1.12 -6.01
CA ALA A 857 76.38 0.39 -4.77
C ALA A 857 77.15 1.04 -3.60
N THR A 858 76.43 1.37 -2.53
CA THR A 858 77.00 1.82 -1.25
C THR A 858 76.66 0.79 -0.17
N LEU A 859 77.63 -0.07 0.15
CA LEU A 859 77.47 -1.27 0.98
C LEU A 859 78.05 -1.08 2.39
N ASN A 860 77.34 -0.34 3.26
CA ASN A 860 77.76 -0.10 4.65
C ASN A 860 77.17 -1.08 5.68
N GLY A 861 76.25 -1.96 5.27
CA GLY A 861 75.67 -3.01 6.12
C GLY A 861 76.47 -4.31 6.07
N ASP A 862 76.06 -5.26 6.91
CA ASP A 862 76.60 -6.62 6.91
C ASP A 862 76.00 -7.41 5.73
N ALA A 863 76.86 -8.10 4.99
CA ALA A 863 76.51 -8.89 3.81
C ALA A 863 77.25 -10.23 3.85
N SER A 864 76.51 -11.34 3.90
CA SER A 864 77.07 -12.70 3.98
C SER A 864 76.34 -13.70 3.09
N GLY A 865 77.06 -14.75 2.70
CA GLY A 865 76.56 -15.92 1.99
C GLY A 865 77.69 -16.90 1.71
N ASP A 866 77.38 -18.09 1.19
CA ASP A 866 78.40 -19.07 0.77
C ASP A 866 79.32 -18.50 -0.31
N ARG A 867 78.75 -17.62 -1.14
CA ARG A 867 79.44 -16.81 -2.15
C ARG A 867 78.73 -15.47 -2.27
N THR A 868 79.49 -14.39 -2.36
CA THR A 868 78.95 -13.05 -2.59
C THR A 868 79.41 -12.55 -3.96
N GLU A 869 78.46 -12.17 -4.80
CA GLU A 869 78.69 -11.61 -6.12
C GLU A 869 78.19 -10.16 -6.16
N VAL A 870 79.09 -9.21 -6.42
CA VAL A 870 78.76 -7.79 -6.52
C VAL A 870 79.02 -7.32 -7.95
N ASN A 871 77.94 -7.18 -8.71
CA ASN A 871 77.92 -6.67 -10.08
C ASN A 871 77.47 -5.20 -10.07
N ALA A 872 78.39 -4.29 -9.75
CA ALA A 872 78.15 -2.85 -9.75
C ALA A 872 79.16 -2.10 -10.61
N VAL A 873 78.73 -1.01 -11.28
CA VAL A 873 79.65 -0.13 -12.04
C VAL A 873 80.55 0.64 -11.08
N ASN A 874 79.97 1.17 -10.00
CA ASN A 874 80.69 1.81 -8.90
C ASN A 874 80.26 1.19 -7.56
N ALA A 875 81.21 0.65 -6.78
CA ALA A 875 80.95 0.10 -5.45
C ALA A 875 81.80 0.79 -4.38
N SER A 876 81.20 1.09 -3.22
CA SER A 876 81.85 1.72 -2.06
C SER A 876 81.24 1.22 -0.76
N GLY A 877 81.96 1.23 0.37
CA GLY A 877 81.40 0.90 1.69
C GLY A 877 82.38 0.21 2.65
N SER A 878 82.07 0.25 3.95
CA SER A 878 82.93 -0.31 5.01
C SER A 878 82.84 -1.84 5.19
N GLY A 879 81.83 -2.49 4.61
CA GLY A 879 81.62 -3.94 4.70
C GLY A 879 82.37 -4.77 3.63
N TYR A 880 82.99 -4.12 2.65
CA TYR A 880 83.66 -4.79 1.53
C TYR A 880 85.05 -5.31 1.94
N ARG A 881 85.14 -6.52 2.52
CA ARG A 881 86.42 -7.25 2.57
C ARG A 881 86.59 -8.01 1.26
N GLY A 882 87.21 -7.33 0.29
CA GLY A 882 87.62 -7.98 -0.95
C GLY A 882 88.61 -9.12 -0.67
N CYS A 883 88.41 -10.25 -1.36
CA CYS A 883 89.43 -11.26 -1.57
C CYS A 883 89.24 -11.89 -2.95
N GLY A 884 90.30 -11.83 -3.76
CA GLY A 884 90.69 -12.83 -4.77
C GLY A 884 89.83 -12.96 -6.01
#